data_AF-A0A6J1QE43-F1
#
_entry.id   AF-A0A6J1QE43-F1
#
_cell.length_a   1.000
_cell.length_b   1.000
_cell.length_c   1.000
_cell.angle_alpha   90.00
_cell.angle_beta   90.00
_cell.angle_gamma   90.00
#
_symmetry.space_group_name_H-M   'P 1'
#
loop_
_entity.id
_entity.type
_entity.pdbx_description
1 polymer ?
#
loop_
_entity_poly.entity_id
_entity_poly.type
_entity_poly.pdbx_seq_one_letter_code
_entity_poly.pdbx_strand_id
1 'polypeptide(L)'
;MAEINLDLETLKVMCPSDIDIACYNSSSNFIVSGPTNSIKTFFTKLQANSIPIKEISCGYIPFHSRYIKPAVAKSEEYLNRTLPQKKFHSSKWLTTSSYEYSNTIPLCSKYYTNHLLSPVLFAKMIRSVPKDTVTIEISPQNILQHILNNYLYSTVTNVALYERTGDHNNEIFLESIGKLYNAGLQPQIANLYPTVEFPVSRGTPMISPLIRWNHLEDLFVMRVRQKEIIDKKEIVVSISTIDEDFAYLTGHVVNEKNLFPAMGYLFYIWEMIASLKNQEYINTPIVFEDVNFIRATVLSQQNEIELTLSIQEGSNRFDIIEGDNAIVTGTVRIPTNIENEKISANFAECIDSEEEMSTKDIYKELRLRGYQYAGAFRGLKSASVTGSNGHIAWTCNWVAFMDSMLQMMILGQNSRSLYVPIRIRKLTIDPKYHTQIIQDYPIGDRQFSVRRYKSLDAIISGGIEICGIVATPISRRQKVVNTVLEEYKFVAHRDLGTISLQDAIRMSMHIALECCNMINIKIIEFVDDSDKVIPEDLNSPLISEIFNNLPQIRHHTKLVTTHEKFPNISLPDNVSTTEITKLSKDENCLIVLGFDILTKNSKKLYKQLLSLLMPQGFLLTLEESGAVYDYSCLKTYELDIILEKQINDKKLLLLRKTRNIAKNQWIVHVNNYEFLWVNELKSIMNVENETSVDTEIILVSEGDFECGLLGFIKCLRKEPGGEIIRSVFIQDDKAPTFSLQEPLYAKQLQLDLPINVIRSGNVWGSYSHLPLPSLESKLVQSAYVTQMVQGDLSTLCWAQSRMSRINRENLVDVIYTSVNFKDIMIATGRLNPETFERGNDCFIGLEFVGFNTHKQRIMGLCSHG
;
A
#
# COMPACT_ATOMS: atom_id res chain seq x y z
N MET A 1 -12.27 -53.22 -28.84
CA MET A 1 -13.09 -52.17 -28.19
C MET A 1 -12.48 -50.82 -28.54
N ALA A 2 -13.17 -49.70 -28.35
CA ALA A 2 -12.61 -48.38 -28.67
C ALA A 2 -12.94 -47.35 -27.58
N GLU A 3 -11.96 -46.54 -27.22
CA GLU A 3 -12.09 -45.37 -26.33
C GLU A 3 -12.44 -44.14 -27.18
N ILE A 4 -13.52 -43.46 -26.80
CA ILE A 4 -14.08 -42.30 -27.50
C ILE A 4 -14.18 -41.13 -26.52
N ASN A 5 -13.63 -39.97 -26.92
CA ASN A 5 -13.76 -38.73 -26.17
C ASN A 5 -14.88 -37.86 -26.77
N LEU A 6 -16.10 -38.03 -26.26
CA LEU A 6 -17.31 -37.32 -26.69
C LEU A 6 -18.31 -37.25 -25.54
N ASP A 7 -19.22 -36.28 -25.54
CA ASP A 7 -20.31 -36.24 -24.56
C ASP A 7 -21.29 -37.42 -24.73
N LEU A 8 -21.91 -37.83 -23.62
CA LEU A 8 -22.73 -39.05 -23.57
C LEU A 8 -23.99 -38.98 -24.45
N GLU A 9 -24.63 -37.81 -24.52
CA GLU A 9 -25.88 -37.64 -25.26
C GLU A 9 -25.62 -37.76 -26.77
N THR A 10 -24.56 -37.11 -27.26
CA THR A 10 -24.15 -37.24 -28.67
C THR A 10 -23.68 -38.65 -28.99
N LEU A 11 -22.94 -39.29 -28.08
CA LEU A 11 -22.47 -40.67 -28.27
C LEU A 11 -23.64 -41.66 -28.40
N LYS A 12 -24.66 -41.56 -27.54
CA LYS A 12 -25.85 -42.44 -27.61
C LYS A 12 -26.62 -42.30 -28.92
N VAL A 13 -26.70 -41.09 -29.48
CA VAL A 13 -27.37 -40.83 -30.76
C VAL A 13 -26.57 -41.39 -31.94
N MET A 14 -25.23 -41.28 -31.89
CA MET A 14 -24.36 -41.73 -32.98
C MET A 14 -24.10 -43.25 -32.96
N CYS A 15 -24.20 -43.89 -31.80
CA CYS A 15 -23.83 -45.29 -31.61
C CYS A 15 -24.80 -46.24 -32.33
N PRO A 16 -24.30 -47.14 -33.21
CA PRO A 16 -25.09 -48.21 -33.79
C PRO A 16 -25.78 -49.08 -32.72
N SER A 17 -26.96 -49.63 -33.03
CA SER A 17 -27.78 -50.42 -32.10
C SER A 17 -27.15 -51.75 -31.65
N ASP A 18 -26.13 -52.22 -32.38
CA ASP A 18 -25.32 -53.41 -32.13
C ASP A 18 -23.99 -53.11 -31.41
N ILE A 19 -23.77 -51.86 -30.98
CA ILE A 19 -22.62 -51.46 -30.17
C ILE A 19 -23.11 -50.99 -28.80
N ASP A 20 -22.54 -51.56 -27.73
CA ASP A 20 -22.85 -51.21 -26.34
C ASP A 20 -21.79 -50.26 -25.77
N ILE A 21 -22.19 -49.36 -24.88
CA ILE A 21 -21.25 -48.56 -24.07
C ILE A 21 -20.79 -49.42 -22.88
N ALA A 22 -19.54 -49.84 -22.92
CA ALA A 22 -18.92 -50.76 -21.98
C ALA A 22 -18.32 -50.07 -20.74
N CYS A 23 -17.73 -48.88 -20.88
CA CYS A 23 -17.13 -48.16 -19.75
C CYS A 23 -17.48 -46.67 -19.77
N TYR A 24 -17.81 -46.14 -18.60
CA TYR A 24 -18.12 -44.74 -18.32
C TYR A 24 -16.95 -44.18 -17.49
N ASN A 25 -15.92 -43.70 -18.16
CA ASN A 25 -14.70 -43.24 -17.50
C ASN A 25 -14.84 -41.80 -16.98
N SER A 26 -15.56 -40.94 -17.70
CA SER A 26 -15.85 -39.56 -17.28
C SER A 26 -17.14 -39.01 -17.92
N SER A 27 -17.39 -37.70 -17.80
CA SER A 27 -18.49 -37.03 -18.51
C SER A 27 -18.31 -36.96 -20.03
N SER A 28 -17.08 -37.11 -20.52
CA SER A 28 -16.76 -36.99 -21.95
C SER A 28 -15.75 -38.03 -22.45
N ASN A 29 -15.58 -39.16 -21.74
CA ASN A 29 -14.72 -40.28 -22.15
C ASN A 29 -15.44 -41.60 -21.85
N PHE A 30 -15.65 -42.39 -22.89
CA PHE A 30 -16.40 -43.63 -22.86
C PHE A 30 -15.69 -44.72 -23.67
N ILE A 31 -15.84 -45.98 -23.26
CA ILE A 31 -15.37 -47.13 -24.04
C ILE A 31 -16.57 -47.86 -24.62
N VAL A 32 -16.56 -48.09 -25.93
CA VAL A 32 -17.59 -48.85 -26.65
C VAL A 32 -17.12 -50.26 -27.02
N SER A 33 -18.07 -51.19 -27.03
CA SER A 33 -17.84 -52.62 -27.21
C SER A 33 -18.91 -53.24 -28.12
N GLY A 34 -18.48 -54.00 -29.12
CA GLY A 34 -19.38 -54.58 -30.12
C GLY A 34 -18.62 -55.40 -31.17
N PRO A 35 -19.31 -55.87 -32.22
CA PRO A 35 -18.70 -56.67 -33.29
C PRO A 35 -17.58 -55.90 -34.01
N THR A 36 -16.49 -56.60 -34.37
CA THR A 36 -15.29 -55.99 -34.96
C THR A 36 -15.62 -55.16 -36.21
N ASN A 37 -16.48 -55.66 -37.10
CA ASN A 37 -16.84 -54.96 -38.33
C ASN A 37 -17.65 -53.68 -38.05
N SER A 38 -18.59 -53.74 -37.10
CA SER A 38 -19.41 -52.59 -36.69
C SER A 38 -18.56 -51.52 -36.02
N ILE A 39 -17.64 -51.91 -35.13
CA ILE A 39 -16.69 -51.00 -34.48
C ILE A 39 -15.77 -50.34 -35.50
N LYS A 40 -15.21 -51.07 -36.48
CA LYS A 40 -14.35 -50.49 -37.54
C LYS A 40 -15.11 -49.50 -38.44
N THR A 41 -16.35 -49.82 -38.77
CA THR A 41 -17.22 -48.93 -39.55
C THR A 41 -17.53 -47.65 -38.77
N PHE A 42 -17.86 -47.79 -37.48
CA PHE A 42 -18.10 -46.68 -36.58
C PHE A 42 -16.85 -45.81 -36.36
N PHE A 43 -15.67 -46.44 -36.24
CA PHE A 43 -14.37 -45.78 -36.14
C PHE A 43 -14.11 -44.87 -37.34
N THR A 44 -14.34 -45.38 -38.56
CA THR A 44 -14.18 -44.62 -39.80
C THR A 44 -15.12 -43.41 -39.85
N LYS A 45 -16.38 -43.58 -39.39
CA LYS A 45 -17.37 -42.50 -39.31
C LYS A 45 -16.98 -41.40 -38.30
N LEU A 46 -16.45 -41.78 -37.14
CA LEU A 46 -16.02 -40.84 -36.11
C LEU A 46 -14.73 -40.09 -36.50
N GLN A 47 -13.80 -40.76 -37.20
CA GLN A 47 -12.60 -40.11 -37.75
C GLN A 47 -12.97 -39.06 -38.82
N ALA A 48 -13.96 -39.35 -39.68
CA ALA A 48 -14.45 -38.38 -40.66
C ALA A 48 -15.02 -37.10 -40.01
N ASN A 49 -15.52 -37.20 -38.78
CA ASN A 49 -16.02 -36.06 -37.98
C ASN A 49 -14.95 -35.43 -37.07
N SER A 50 -13.66 -35.76 -37.26
CA SER A 50 -12.54 -35.25 -36.45
C SER A 50 -12.64 -35.52 -34.94
N ILE A 51 -13.31 -36.60 -34.54
CA ILE A 51 -13.41 -37.01 -33.13
C ILE A 51 -12.19 -37.89 -32.76
N PRO A 52 -11.50 -37.62 -31.64
CA PRO A 52 -10.34 -38.43 -31.23
C PRO A 52 -10.77 -39.78 -30.66
N ILE A 53 -10.11 -40.84 -31.12
CA ILE A 53 -10.45 -42.24 -30.78
C ILE A 53 -9.16 -43.04 -30.58
N LYS A 54 -9.18 -43.98 -29.62
CA LYS A 54 -8.09 -44.92 -29.37
C LYS A 54 -8.59 -46.35 -29.39
N GLU A 55 -7.98 -47.20 -30.20
CA GLU A 55 -8.32 -48.63 -30.24
C GLU A 55 -7.76 -49.35 -29.01
N ILE A 56 -8.59 -50.20 -28.40
CA ILE A 56 -8.22 -51.02 -27.24
C ILE A 56 -8.15 -52.48 -27.69
N SER A 57 -6.96 -53.06 -27.58
CA SER A 57 -6.73 -54.48 -27.83
C SER A 57 -7.42 -55.32 -26.76
N CYS A 58 -8.41 -56.12 -27.17
CA CYS A 58 -9.23 -56.95 -26.30
C CYS A 58 -9.33 -58.41 -26.80
N GLY A 59 -8.35 -58.87 -27.59
CA GLY A 59 -8.32 -60.24 -28.11
C GLY A 59 -9.53 -60.63 -28.96
N TYR A 60 -10.15 -59.66 -29.65
CA TYR A 60 -11.40 -59.80 -30.42
C TYR A 60 -12.66 -60.17 -29.60
N ILE A 61 -12.62 -60.00 -28.29
CA ILE A 61 -13.76 -60.26 -27.39
C ILE A 61 -14.42 -58.93 -26.99
N PRO A 62 -15.73 -58.74 -27.20
CA PRO A 62 -16.45 -57.52 -26.79
C PRO A 62 -16.85 -57.60 -25.30
N PHE A 63 -15.93 -57.31 -24.39
CA PHE A 63 -16.20 -57.29 -22.95
C PHE A 63 -17.24 -56.23 -22.54
N HIS A 64 -17.92 -56.44 -21.41
CA HIS A 64 -18.95 -55.55 -20.86
C HIS A 64 -20.08 -55.22 -21.84
N SER A 65 -20.48 -56.23 -22.64
CA SER A 65 -21.52 -56.10 -23.66
C SER A 65 -22.48 -57.29 -23.62
N ARG A 66 -23.61 -57.15 -24.34
CA ARG A 66 -24.60 -58.23 -24.49
C ARG A 66 -24.01 -59.52 -25.09
N TYR A 67 -22.91 -59.42 -25.83
CA TYR A 67 -22.27 -60.53 -26.53
C TYR A 67 -21.53 -61.50 -25.60
N ILE A 68 -21.27 -61.12 -24.34
CA ILE A 68 -20.68 -62.02 -23.33
C ILE A 68 -21.73 -62.96 -22.72
N LYS A 69 -23.04 -62.64 -22.84
CA LYS A 69 -24.15 -63.39 -22.25
C LYS A 69 -24.13 -64.91 -22.50
N PRO A 70 -23.77 -65.43 -23.71
CA PRO A 70 -23.68 -66.87 -23.93
C PRO A 70 -22.59 -67.56 -23.09
N ALA A 71 -21.51 -66.85 -22.76
CA ALA A 71 -20.40 -67.39 -21.96
C ALA A 71 -20.67 -67.35 -20.45
N VAL A 72 -21.68 -66.58 -20.00
CA VAL A 72 -21.97 -66.34 -18.58
C VAL A 72 -22.41 -67.59 -17.85
N ALA A 73 -23.31 -68.39 -18.44
CA ALA A 73 -23.84 -69.59 -17.78
C ALA A 73 -22.74 -70.61 -17.47
N LYS A 74 -21.87 -70.90 -18.44
CA LYS A 74 -20.71 -71.79 -18.24
C LYS A 74 -19.68 -71.17 -17.29
N SER A 75 -19.41 -69.86 -17.41
CA SER A 75 -18.46 -69.17 -16.52
C SER A 75 -18.94 -69.19 -15.07
N GLU A 76 -20.24 -69.01 -14.83
CA GLU A 76 -20.85 -69.07 -13.50
C GLU A 76 -20.74 -70.47 -12.90
N GLU A 77 -20.96 -71.52 -13.71
CA GLU A 77 -20.77 -72.92 -13.32
C GLU A 77 -19.32 -73.20 -12.88
N TYR A 78 -18.32 -72.80 -13.67
CA TYR A 78 -16.90 -73.00 -13.33
C TYR A 78 -16.46 -72.16 -12.12
N LEU A 79 -16.92 -70.91 -12.03
CA LEU A 79 -16.61 -70.04 -10.89
C LEU A 79 -17.26 -70.54 -9.60
N ASN A 80 -18.45 -71.15 -9.66
CA ASN A 80 -19.09 -71.78 -8.50
C ASN A 80 -18.30 -72.97 -7.95
N ARG A 81 -17.55 -73.68 -8.80
CA ARG A 81 -16.70 -74.81 -8.38
C ARG A 81 -15.38 -74.35 -7.74
N THR A 82 -14.91 -73.15 -8.07
CA THR A 82 -13.58 -72.64 -7.70
C THR A 82 -13.61 -71.58 -6.60
N LEU A 83 -14.66 -70.76 -6.53
CA LEU A 83 -14.77 -69.68 -5.56
C LEU A 83 -15.44 -70.13 -4.26
N PRO A 84 -14.98 -69.62 -3.09
CA PRO A 84 -15.65 -69.84 -1.82
C PRO A 84 -17.03 -69.15 -1.81
N GLN A 85 -18.07 -69.87 -1.40
CA GLN A 85 -19.47 -69.45 -1.64
C GLN A 85 -19.95 -68.22 -0.85
N LYS A 86 -19.26 -67.79 0.22
CA LYS A 86 -19.69 -66.64 1.05
C LYS A 86 -18.50 -65.83 1.60
N LYS A 87 -17.96 -64.92 0.80
CA LYS A 87 -17.01 -63.89 1.27
C LYS A 87 -17.56 -62.51 0.88
N PHE A 88 -17.84 -61.65 1.85
CA PHE A 88 -18.32 -60.30 1.59
C PHE A 88 -17.15 -59.33 1.43
N HIS A 89 -17.33 -58.30 0.61
CA HIS A 89 -16.37 -57.20 0.53
C HIS A 89 -16.58 -56.22 1.68
N SER A 90 -15.51 -55.57 2.14
CA SER A 90 -15.63 -54.49 3.13
C SER A 90 -16.25 -53.25 2.51
N SER A 91 -16.79 -52.34 3.33
CA SER A 91 -17.25 -51.02 2.89
C SER A 91 -16.19 -50.16 2.20
N LYS A 92 -14.89 -50.50 2.32
CA LYS A 92 -13.78 -49.84 1.62
C LYS A 92 -13.68 -50.22 0.13
N TRP A 93 -14.29 -51.33 -0.29
CA TRP A 93 -14.28 -51.75 -1.69
C TRP A 93 -15.51 -51.19 -2.41
N LEU A 94 -15.26 -50.19 -3.25
CA LEU A 94 -16.24 -49.56 -4.10
C LEU A 94 -16.39 -50.35 -5.42
N THR A 95 -17.58 -50.90 -5.67
CA THR A 95 -17.86 -51.65 -6.90
C THR A 95 -18.23 -50.73 -8.07
N THR A 96 -17.73 -51.03 -9.27
CA THR A 96 -17.91 -50.19 -10.47
C THR A 96 -18.98 -50.73 -11.45
N SER A 97 -19.61 -51.88 -11.21
CA SER A 97 -20.74 -52.38 -12.03
C SER A 97 -22.11 -52.07 -11.39
N SER A 98 -23.11 -51.63 -12.18
CA SER A 98 -24.48 -51.19 -11.78
C SER A 98 -25.27 -52.19 -10.91
N TYR A 99 -26.26 -51.88 -10.04
CA TYR A 99 -26.99 -50.69 -9.57
C TYR A 99 -27.09 -50.80 -8.04
N GLU A 100 -26.85 -49.75 -7.25
CA GLU A 100 -27.13 -49.66 -5.78
C GLU A 100 -27.25 -50.99 -5.03
N TYR A 101 -26.11 -51.65 -4.79
CA TYR A 101 -26.07 -52.86 -3.99
C TYR A 101 -25.31 -52.58 -2.71
N SER A 102 -26.01 -52.79 -1.59
CA SER A 102 -25.45 -52.77 -0.25
C SER A 102 -24.30 -53.77 -0.12
N ASN A 103 -23.47 -53.65 0.93
CA ASN A 103 -22.38 -54.57 1.31
C ASN A 103 -22.84 -56.04 1.57
N THR A 104 -24.03 -56.42 1.11
CA THR A 104 -24.75 -57.67 1.37
C THR A 104 -24.65 -58.69 0.23
N ILE A 105 -23.99 -58.36 -0.90
CA ILE A 105 -23.73 -59.34 -1.96
C ILE A 105 -22.35 -59.98 -1.73
N PRO A 106 -22.26 -61.31 -1.58
CA PRO A 106 -20.98 -62.00 -1.48
C PRO A 106 -20.24 -61.95 -2.83
N LEU A 107 -18.91 -62.02 -2.79
CA LEU A 107 -18.01 -62.20 -3.93
C LEU A 107 -18.15 -63.62 -4.50
N CYS A 108 -19.34 -63.94 -4.99
CA CYS A 108 -19.69 -65.21 -5.58
C CYS A 108 -19.53 -65.17 -7.10
N SER A 109 -19.68 -66.33 -7.73
CA SER A 109 -19.72 -66.47 -9.20
C SER A 109 -20.62 -65.41 -9.85
N LYS A 110 -21.80 -65.13 -9.27
CA LYS A 110 -22.75 -64.14 -9.77
C LYS A 110 -22.19 -62.73 -9.79
N TYR A 111 -21.42 -62.34 -8.79
CA TYR A 111 -20.78 -61.02 -8.73
C TYR A 111 -19.81 -60.85 -9.91
N TYR A 112 -18.91 -61.82 -10.11
CA TYR A 112 -17.91 -61.75 -11.17
C TYR A 112 -18.51 -61.89 -12.57
N THR A 113 -19.49 -62.77 -12.77
CA THR A 113 -20.16 -62.88 -14.07
C THR A 113 -21.02 -61.67 -14.38
N ASN A 114 -21.62 -61.03 -13.37
CA ASN A 114 -22.32 -59.76 -13.56
C ASN A 114 -21.34 -58.63 -13.91
N HIS A 115 -20.14 -58.62 -13.32
CA HIS A 115 -19.12 -57.62 -13.65
C HIS A 115 -18.64 -57.72 -15.12
N LEU A 116 -18.51 -58.94 -15.65
CA LEU A 116 -18.16 -59.18 -17.06
C LEU A 116 -19.26 -58.75 -18.05
N LEU A 117 -20.52 -58.78 -17.62
CA LEU A 117 -21.68 -58.37 -18.42
C LEU A 117 -21.97 -56.88 -18.34
N SER A 118 -21.91 -56.33 -17.13
CA SER A 118 -22.36 -54.98 -16.82
C SER A 118 -21.36 -53.93 -17.29
N PRO A 119 -21.84 -52.72 -17.62
CA PRO A 119 -20.95 -51.61 -17.91
C PRO A 119 -20.19 -51.15 -16.65
N VAL A 120 -18.97 -50.65 -16.86
CA VAL A 120 -18.10 -50.13 -15.80
C VAL A 120 -18.37 -48.65 -15.57
N LEU A 121 -18.93 -48.29 -14.42
CA LEU A 121 -19.31 -46.95 -13.97
C LEU A 121 -18.18 -46.25 -13.20
N PHE A 122 -17.01 -46.08 -13.81
CA PHE A 122 -15.82 -45.54 -13.16
C PHE A 122 -15.99 -44.06 -12.75
N ALA A 123 -16.58 -43.23 -13.62
CA ALA A 123 -16.82 -41.79 -13.38
C ALA A 123 -17.66 -41.53 -12.12
N LYS A 124 -18.65 -42.39 -11.84
CA LYS A 124 -19.51 -42.27 -10.65
C LYS A 124 -18.70 -42.45 -9.38
N MET A 125 -17.74 -43.37 -9.38
CA MET A 125 -16.93 -43.70 -8.20
C MET A 125 -15.81 -42.71 -7.94
N ILE A 126 -15.16 -42.16 -8.99
CA ILE A 126 -14.11 -41.14 -8.81
C ILE A 126 -14.64 -39.91 -8.06
N ARG A 127 -15.89 -39.51 -8.30
CA ARG A 127 -16.52 -38.37 -7.59
C ARG A 127 -16.65 -38.56 -6.08
N SER A 128 -16.57 -39.79 -5.58
CA SER A 128 -16.60 -40.08 -4.14
C SER A 128 -15.22 -39.96 -3.46
N VAL A 129 -14.15 -39.73 -4.23
CA VAL A 129 -12.79 -39.58 -3.70
C VAL A 129 -12.61 -38.18 -3.06
N PRO A 130 -12.19 -38.09 -1.78
CA PRO A 130 -11.93 -36.82 -1.10
C PRO A 130 -10.76 -36.02 -1.70
N LYS A 131 -10.74 -34.71 -1.44
CA LYS A 131 -9.72 -33.76 -1.94
C LYS A 131 -8.31 -34.01 -1.39
N ASP A 132 -8.18 -34.55 -0.18
CA ASP A 132 -6.91 -34.80 0.51
C ASP A 132 -6.57 -36.30 0.51
N THR A 133 -6.53 -36.89 -0.68
CA THR A 133 -6.29 -38.33 -0.87
C THR A 133 -5.02 -38.56 -1.68
N VAL A 134 -4.37 -39.70 -1.44
CA VAL A 134 -3.35 -40.25 -2.34
C VAL A 134 -3.96 -41.42 -3.10
N THR A 135 -3.91 -41.38 -4.42
CA THR A 135 -4.43 -42.44 -5.29
C THR A 135 -3.28 -43.24 -5.89
N ILE A 136 -3.43 -44.56 -5.96
CA ILE A 136 -2.40 -45.49 -6.44
C ILE A 136 -3.00 -46.34 -7.56
N GLU A 137 -2.44 -46.23 -8.76
CA GLU A 137 -2.81 -47.10 -9.88
C GLU A 137 -2.00 -48.40 -9.83
N ILE A 138 -2.69 -49.50 -9.51
CA ILE A 138 -2.13 -50.85 -9.48
C ILE A 138 -2.44 -51.53 -10.81
N SER A 139 -1.56 -51.34 -11.80
CA SER A 139 -1.72 -51.87 -13.15
C SER A 139 -0.35 -52.08 -13.80
N PRO A 140 -0.18 -53.06 -14.71
CA PRO A 140 1.05 -53.22 -15.49
C PRO A 140 1.21 -52.14 -16.58
N GLN A 141 0.29 -51.17 -16.68
CA GLN A 141 0.38 -49.99 -17.54
C GLN A 141 -0.39 -48.83 -16.89
N ASN A 142 0.10 -47.59 -17.04
CA ASN A 142 -0.45 -46.37 -16.45
C ASN A 142 -1.64 -45.76 -17.25
N ILE A 143 -2.55 -46.60 -17.73
CA ILE A 143 -3.62 -46.22 -18.65
C ILE A 143 -4.59 -45.22 -18.02
N LEU A 144 -4.82 -45.32 -16.69
CA LEU A 144 -5.79 -44.48 -16.01
C LEU A 144 -5.22 -43.13 -15.56
N GLN A 145 -3.90 -42.91 -15.58
CA GLN A 145 -3.28 -41.66 -15.15
C GLN A 145 -3.86 -40.43 -15.87
N HIS A 146 -4.01 -40.49 -17.19
CA HIS A 146 -4.57 -39.37 -17.98
C HIS A 146 -6.02 -39.06 -17.57
N ILE A 147 -6.81 -40.09 -17.24
CA ILE A 147 -8.18 -39.91 -16.77
C ILE A 147 -8.16 -39.33 -15.35
N LEU A 148 -7.42 -39.96 -14.44
CA LEU A 148 -7.35 -39.56 -13.04
C LEU A 148 -6.83 -38.12 -12.86
N ASN A 149 -5.78 -37.70 -13.58
CA ASN A 149 -5.23 -36.34 -13.47
C ASN A 149 -6.19 -35.24 -13.94
N ASN A 150 -7.09 -35.56 -14.88
CA ASN A 150 -8.06 -34.59 -15.39
C ASN A 150 -9.32 -34.47 -14.51
N TYR A 151 -9.63 -35.51 -13.71
CA TYR A 151 -10.91 -35.60 -12.97
C TYR A 151 -10.78 -35.60 -11.45
N LEU A 152 -9.60 -35.91 -10.91
CA LEU A 152 -9.32 -35.71 -9.50
C LEU A 152 -9.03 -34.23 -9.23
N TYR A 153 -9.21 -33.81 -7.98
CA TYR A 153 -8.84 -32.46 -7.55
C TYR A 153 -7.33 -32.27 -7.66
N SER A 154 -6.88 -31.05 -7.95
CA SER A 154 -5.45 -30.71 -8.06
C SER A 154 -4.66 -30.92 -6.76
N THR A 155 -5.34 -31.07 -5.62
CA THR A 155 -4.76 -31.40 -4.31
C THR A 155 -4.49 -32.90 -4.13
N VAL A 156 -5.08 -33.77 -4.94
CA VAL A 156 -4.91 -35.23 -4.86
C VAL A 156 -3.59 -35.62 -5.51
N THR A 157 -2.75 -36.34 -4.77
CA THR A 157 -1.52 -36.92 -5.33
C THR A 157 -1.85 -38.26 -5.98
N ASN A 158 -1.70 -38.36 -7.31
CA ASN A 158 -1.93 -39.59 -8.07
C ASN A 158 -0.61 -40.23 -8.48
N VAL A 159 -0.42 -41.51 -8.14
CA VAL A 159 0.83 -42.25 -8.33
C VAL A 159 0.58 -43.54 -9.10
N ALA A 160 1.25 -43.73 -10.24
CA ALA A 160 1.29 -45.01 -10.95
C ALA A 160 2.43 -45.89 -10.44
N LEU A 161 2.18 -47.18 -10.20
CA LEU A 161 3.25 -48.10 -9.76
C LEU A 161 4.11 -48.64 -10.90
N TYR A 162 3.64 -48.53 -12.14
CA TYR A 162 4.34 -49.08 -13.30
C TYR A 162 4.06 -48.24 -14.54
N GLU A 163 5.09 -48.01 -15.34
CA GLU A 163 5.00 -47.38 -16.65
C GLU A 163 5.74 -48.25 -17.66
N ARG A 164 5.12 -48.50 -18.82
CA ARG A 164 5.70 -49.37 -19.85
C ARG A 164 6.66 -48.58 -20.73
N THR A 165 7.81 -48.19 -20.16
CA THR A 165 8.97 -47.71 -20.92
C THR A 165 9.97 -48.86 -21.10
N GLY A 166 10.72 -48.86 -22.21
CA GLY A 166 11.75 -49.87 -22.44
C GLY A 166 12.89 -49.73 -21.42
N ASP A 167 13.17 -50.83 -20.71
CA ASP A 167 14.38 -51.17 -19.95
C ASP A 167 14.53 -50.85 -18.44
N HIS A 168 13.69 -50.07 -17.75
CA HIS A 168 13.93 -49.73 -16.32
C HIS A 168 12.73 -49.90 -15.37
N ASN A 169 12.13 -51.10 -15.32
CA ASN A 169 10.91 -51.38 -14.55
C ASN A 169 11.03 -51.25 -13.01
N ASN A 170 12.19 -51.55 -12.43
CA ASN A 170 12.35 -51.58 -10.97
C ASN A 170 12.59 -50.19 -10.36
N GLU A 171 13.21 -49.27 -11.13
CA GLU A 171 13.50 -47.91 -10.68
C GLU A 171 12.22 -47.08 -10.55
N ILE A 172 11.31 -47.22 -11.52
CA ILE A 172 10.01 -46.54 -11.54
C ILE A 172 9.16 -46.92 -10.33
N PHE A 173 9.20 -48.20 -9.91
CA PHE A 173 8.47 -48.66 -8.73
C PHE A 173 9.01 -48.03 -7.43
N LEU A 174 10.34 -47.98 -7.26
CA LEU A 174 10.97 -47.35 -6.09
C LEU A 174 10.76 -45.83 -6.08
N GLU A 175 10.81 -45.18 -7.25
CA GLU A 175 10.49 -43.76 -7.39
C GLU A 175 9.04 -43.48 -6.96
N SER A 176 8.08 -44.32 -7.37
CA SER A 176 6.70 -44.20 -6.95
C SER A 176 6.53 -44.40 -5.44
N ILE A 177 7.28 -45.29 -4.80
CA ILE A 177 7.31 -45.39 -3.33
C ILE A 177 7.87 -44.11 -2.70
N GLY A 178 8.90 -43.51 -3.30
CA GLY A 178 9.43 -42.20 -2.89
C GLY A 178 8.39 -41.08 -3.01
N LYS A 179 7.59 -41.07 -4.09
CA LYS A 179 6.46 -40.14 -4.26
C LYS A 179 5.42 -40.32 -3.16
N LEU A 180 5.11 -41.56 -2.78
CA LEU A 180 4.22 -41.85 -1.64
C LEU A 180 4.79 -41.34 -0.31
N TYR A 181 6.10 -41.48 -0.08
CA TYR A 181 6.75 -40.93 1.12
C TYR A 181 6.68 -39.40 1.18
N ASN A 182 6.96 -38.73 0.05
CA ASN A 182 6.86 -37.27 -0.07
C ASN A 182 5.43 -36.76 0.10
N ALA A 183 4.43 -37.57 -0.27
CA ALA A 183 3.02 -37.29 -0.02
C ALA A 183 2.62 -37.45 1.47
N GLY A 184 3.55 -37.83 2.35
CA GLY A 184 3.35 -37.98 3.79
C GLY A 184 3.04 -39.41 4.25
N LEU A 185 3.04 -40.39 3.35
CA LEU A 185 2.87 -41.80 3.72
C LEU A 185 4.17 -42.38 4.27
N GLN A 186 4.08 -43.51 5.00
CA GLN A 186 5.24 -44.16 5.65
C GLN A 186 5.43 -45.59 5.15
N PRO A 187 5.78 -45.79 3.86
CA PRO A 187 6.00 -47.12 3.30
C PRO A 187 7.15 -47.84 4.02
N GLN A 188 6.94 -49.11 4.37
CA GLN A 188 7.93 -49.94 5.06
C GLN A 188 8.89 -50.58 4.03
N ILE A 189 9.78 -49.75 3.47
CA ILE A 189 10.70 -50.13 2.38
C ILE A 189 11.57 -51.34 2.76
N ALA A 190 11.94 -51.48 4.04
CA ALA A 190 12.73 -52.59 4.54
C ALA A 190 12.13 -53.97 4.22
N ASN A 191 10.80 -54.08 4.10
CA ASN A 191 10.12 -55.35 3.77
C ASN A 191 10.34 -55.83 2.33
N LEU A 192 10.86 -54.96 1.45
CA LEU A 192 11.21 -55.33 0.07
C LEU A 192 12.58 -56.00 -0.03
N TYR A 193 13.40 -55.90 1.03
CA TYR A 193 14.76 -56.42 1.08
C TYR A 193 14.86 -57.56 2.11
N PRO A 194 15.89 -58.41 2.02
CA PRO A 194 16.20 -59.36 3.08
C PRO A 194 16.36 -58.67 4.43
N THR A 195 15.98 -59.35 5.51
CA THR A 195 16.10 -58.82 6.87
C THR A 195 17.54 -58.52 7.22
N VAL A 196 17.81 -57.30 7.68
CA VAL A 196 19.14 -56.88 8.15
C VAL A 196 19.42 -57.53 9.51
N GLU A 197 20.62 -58.09 9.67
CA GLU A 197 21.09 -58.65 10.94
C GLU A 197 21.60 -57.53 11.86
N PHE A 198 21.06 -57.47 13.07
CA PHE A 198 21.50 -56.54 14.12
C PHE A 198 22.27 -57.30 15.21
N PRO A 199 23.29 -56.69 15.85
CA PRO A 199 23.74 -55.31 15.71
C PRO A 199 24.52 -55.04 14.42
N VAL A 200 24.50 -53.78 13.94
CA VAL A 200 25.24 -53.37 12.73
C VAL A 200 26.75 -53.50 12.92
N SER A 201 27.49 -53.65 11.82
CA SER A 201 28.95 -53.79 11.83
C SER A 201 29.66 -52.53 12.34
N ARG A 202 30.82 -52.72 12.98
CA ARG A 202 31.73 -51.63 13.37
C ARG A 202 32.16 -50.84 12.11
N GLY A 203 32.06 -49.52 12.17
CA GLY A 203 32.35 -48.62 11.04
C GLY A 203 31.12 -48.18 10.24
N THR A 204 29.91 -48.65 10.62
CA THR A 204 28.66 -48.10 10.10
C THR A 204 28.55 -46.59 10.42
N PRO A 205 28.27 -45.71 9.43
CA PRO A 205 28.21 -44.27 9.63
C PRO A 205 27.26 -43.81 10.75
N MET A 206 27.64 -42.75 11.49
CA MET A 206 26.78 -42.15 12.51
C MET A 206 25.61 -41.38 11.87
N ILE A 207 24.42 -41.52 12.44
CA ILE A 207 23.22 -40.80 11.99
C ILE A 207 23.14 -39.40 12.60
N SER A 208 23.60 -39.20 13.85
CA SER A 208 23.42 -37.94 14.57
C SER A 208 23.96 -36.69 13.84
N PRO A 209 25.10 -36.71 13.12
CA PRO A 209 25.58 -35.51 12.42
C PRO A 209 24.77 -35.15 11.16
N LEU A 210 23.95 -36.08 10.66
CA LEU A 210 23.11 -35.88 9.48
C LEU A 210 21.76 -35.24 9.82
N ILE A 211 21.35 -35.28 11.09
CA ILE A 211 20.11 -34.65 11.58
C ILE A 211 20.41 -33.17 11.85
N ARG A 212 19.83 -32.29 11.03
CA ARG A 212 19.93 -30.84 11.20
C ARG A 212 18.60 -30.28 11.70
N TRP A 213 18.69 -29.33 12.61
CA TRP A 213 17.55 -28.55 13.11
C TRP A 213 17.59 -27.14 12.52
N ASN A 214 16.46 -26.46 12.54
CA ASN A 214 16.38 -25.05 12.17
C ASN A 214 16.85 -24.18 13.36
N HIS A 215 18.08 -23.66 13.31
CA HIS A 215 18.66 -22.77 14.32
C HIS A 215 18.61 -21.30 13.90
N LEU A 216 17.61 -20.87 13.11
CA LEU A 216 17.48 -19.47 12.68
C LEU A 216 17.02 -18.53 13.79
N GLU A 217 16.32 -19.02 14.81
CA GLU A 217 15.86 -18.22 15.95
C GLU A 217 16.86 -18.32 17.10
N ASP A 218 17.36 -17.18 17.56
CA ASP A 218 18.16 -17.07 18.77
C ASP A 218 17.27 -17.05 20.00
N LEU A 219 17.64 -17.82 21.03
CA LEU A 219 16.96 -17.83 22.32
C LEU A 219 17.64 -16.88 23.29
N PHE A 220 16.88 -16.32 24.24
CA PHE A 220 17.40 -15.44 25.28
C PHE A 220 18.49 -16.15 26.10
N VAL A 221 19.68 -15.55 26.14
CA VAL A 221 20.79 -15.97 27.00
C VAL A 221 21.02 -14.86 28.02
N MET A 222 20.89 -15.19 29.31
CA MET A 222 21.13 -14.23 30.40
C MET A 222 22.57 -13.69 30.34
N ARG A 223 22.73 -12.43 29.95
CA ARG A 223 24.01 -11.71 30.02
C ARG A 223 24.04 -10.89 31.31
N VAL A 224 24.95 -11.20 32.22
CA VAL A 224 25.18 -10.37 33.41
C VAL A 224 25.88 -9.08 32.95
N ARG A 225 25.13 -7.99 32.77
CA ARG A 225 25.68 -6.66 32.49
C ARG A 225 26.31 -6.11 33.77
N GLN A 226 27.62 -6.25 33.94
CA GLN A 226 28.35 -5.44 34.90
C GLN A 226 28.44 -4.03 34.32
N LYS A 227 27.85 -3.03 35.01
CA LYS A 227 28.13 -1.61 34.72
C LYS A 227 29.65 -1.43 34.84
N GLU A 228 30.32 -1.01 33.78
CA GLU A 228 31.77 -0.78 33.81
C GLU A 228 32.05 0.43 34.70
N ILE A 229 32.46 0.17 35.94
CA ILE A 229 32.91 1.22 36.87
C ILE A 229 34.35 1.56 36.48
N ILE A 230 34.55 2.70 35.82
CA ILE A 230 35.88 3.19 35.43
C ILE A 230 36.66 3.63 36.69
N ASP A 231 35.99 4.38 37.57
CA ASP A 231 36.45 4.79 38.90
C ASP A 231 35.23 4.90 39.85
N LYS A 232 35.41 4.97 41.17
CA LYS A 232 34.33 5.09 42.17
C LYS A 232 33.38 6.27 41.94
N LYS A 233 33.65 7.17 40.99
CA LYS A 233 32.87 8.41 40.75
C LYS A 233 32.62 8.69 39.27
N GLU A 234 32.86 7.69 38.42
CA GLU A 234 32.59 7.76 36.99
C GLU A 234 31.94 6.44 36.56
N ILE A 235 30.76 6.53 35.95
CA ILE A 235 29.99 5.38 35.47
C ILE A 235 29.63 5.61 34.01
N VAL A 236 29.80 4.58 33.18
CA VAL A 236 29.28 4.58 31.80
C VAL A 236 27.93 3.87 31.77
N VAL A 237 26.94 4.53 31.19
CA VAL A 237 25.61 3.98 30.94
C VAL A 237 25.42 3.83 29.44
N SER A 238 25.28 2.58 29.01
CA SER A 238 25.02 2.25 27.61
C SER A 238 23.52 2.10 27.39
N ILE A 239 22.98 2.84 26.42
CA ILE A 239 21.55 2.97 26.14
C ILE A 239 21.29 2.50 24.71
N SER A 240 20.50 1.43 24.58
CA SER A 240 20.02 0.91 23.29
C SER A 240 18.51 0.73 23.31
N THR A 241 17.80 1.32 22.34
CA THR A 241 16.33 1.17 22.25
C THR A 241 15.87 -0.23 21.85
N ILE A 242 16.80 -1.13 21.50
CA ILE A 242 16.51 -2.55 21.24
C ILE A 242 16.27 -3.28 22.56
N ASP A 243 16.89 -2.81 23.65
CA ASP A 243 16.70 -3.39 24.98
C ASP A 243 15.32 -3.04 25.55
N GLU A 244 14.64 -4.03 26.15
CA GLU A 244 13.31 -3.84 26.74
C GLU A 244 13.28 -2.74 27.80
N ASP A 245 14.34 -2.61 28.60
CA ASP A 245 14.47 -1.60 29.66
C ASP A 245 14.46 -0.15 29.11
N PHE A 246 14.92 0.05 27.87
CA PHE A 246 15.03 1.36 27.23
C PHE A 246 14.02 1.55 26.07
N ALA A 247 13.26 0.53 25.72
CA ALA A 247 12.29 0.57 24.63
C ALA A 247 11.26 1.71 24.80
N TYR A 248 10.90 2.06 26.04
CA TYR A 248 9.97 3.16 26.32
C TYR A 248 10.49 4.52 25.83
N LEU A 249 11.81 4.72 25.73
CA LEU A 249 12.42 5.97 25.26
C LEU A 249 12.02 6.29 23.82
N THR A 250 11.67 5.29 23.01
CA THR A 250 11.14 5.49 21.65
C THR A 250 9.87 6.34 21.60
N GLY A 251 9.17 6.48 22.74
CA GLY A 251 8.01 7.33 22.88
C GLY A 251 8.32 8.83 23.01
N HIS A 252 9.56 9.24 23.26
CA HIS A 252 9.94 10.64 23.44
C HIS A 252 10.40 11.29 22.12
N VAL A 253 9.44 11.45 21.21
CA VAL A 253 9.69 12.03 19.87
C VAL A 253 9.38 13.53 19.88
N VAL A 254 10.39 14.34 19.59
CA VAL A 254 10.29 15.80 19.52
C VAL A 254 10.87 16.27 18.18
N ASN A 255 10.10 17.03 17.41
CA ASN A 255 10.50 17.50 16.08
C ASN A 255 10.92 16.34 15.13
N GLU A 256 10.19 15.22 15.17
CA GLU A 256 10.45 13.97 14.43
C GLU A 256 11.77 13.26 14.79
N LYS A 257 12.46 13.69 15.85
CA LYS A 257 13.63 13.00 16.38
C LYS A 257 13.29 12.34 17.70
N ASN A 258 13.76 11.11 17.88
CA ASN A 258 13.73 10.48 19.18
C ASN A 258 14.84 11.12 20.04
N LEU A 259 14.48 12.04 20.92
CA LEU A 259 15.44 12.72 21.78
C LEU A 259 15.49 12.01 23.12
N PHE A 260 16.68 11.88 23.70
CA PHE A 260 16.78 11.40 25.07
C PHE A 260 16.15 12.44 26.03
N PRO A 261 15.17 12.05 26.88
CA PRO A 261 14.45 12.99 27.72
C PRO A 261 15.36 13.72 28.71
N ALA A 262 15.12 15.01 28.94
CA ALA A 262 15.89 15.82 29.89
C ALA A 262 15.91 15.21 31.31
N MET A 263 14.77 14.64 31.71
CA MET A 263 14.60 13.99 33.01
C MET A 263 15.31 12.64 33.12
N GLY A 264 15.66 12.01 31.99
CA GLY A 264 16.44 10.77 31.96
C GLY A 264 17.86 10.98 32.48
N TYR A 265 18.48 12.12 32.16
CA TYR A 265 19.84 12.43 32.60
C TYR A 265 19.92 12.54 34.12
N LEU A 266 18.94 13.23 34.71
CA LEU A 266 18.86 13.44 36.15
C LEU A 266 18.54 12.13 36.88
N PHE A 267 17.71 11.27 36.28
CA PHE A 267 17.44 9.95 36.83
C PHE A 267 18.70 9.08 36.94
N TYR A 268 19.58 9.06 35.92
CA TYR A 268 20.81 8.27 36.01
C TYR A 268 21.83 8.84 37.01
N ILE A 269 21.91 10.17 37.16
CA ILE A 269 22.71 10.77 38.24
C ILE A 269 22.16 10.40 39.62
N TRP A 270 20.84 10.35 39.77
CA TRP A 270 20.21 9.91 41.01
C TRP A 270 20.49 8.43 41.30
N GLU A 271 20.40 7.57 40.29
CA GLU A 271 20.75 6.15 40.43
C GLU A 271 22.23 5.98 40.81
N MET A 272 23.12 6.74 40.16
CA MET A 272 24.55 6.78 40.46
C MET A 272 24.80 7.16 41.92
N ILE A 273 24.28 8.30 42.40
CA ILE A 273 24.58 8.77 43.76
C ILE A 273 24.02 7.81 44.84
N ALA A 274 22.87 7.18 44.58
CA ALA A 274 22.31 6.16 45.47
C ALA A 274 23.20 4.92 45.51
N SER A 275 23.66 4.45 44.35
CA SER A 275 24.61 3.34 44.23
C SER A 275 25.93 3.62 44.95
N LEU A 276 26.47 4.84 44.84
CA LEU A 276 27.68 5.26 45.57
C LEU A 276 27.52 5.24 47.10
N LYS A 277 26.27 5.34 47.59
CA LYS A 277 25.92 5.20 49.01
C LYS A 277 25.49 3.79 49.41
N ASN A 278 25.57 2.81 48.49
CA ASN A 278 25.06 1.46 48.66
C ASN A 278 23.57 1.43 49.07
N GLN A 279 22.78 2.31 48.49
CA GLN A 279 21.33 2.39 48.69
C GLN A 279 20.60 2.30 47.34
N GLU A 280 19.36 1.81 47.37
CA GLU A 280 18.48 1.91 46.21
C GLU A 280 17.93 3.34 46.09
N TYR A 281 17.82 3.85 44.86
CA TYR A 281 17.33 5.21 44.59
C TYR A 281 15.94 5.46 45.18
N ILE A 282 15.08 4.43 45.24
CA ILE A 282 13.72 4.50 45.83
C ILE A 282 13.76 4.92 47.32
N ASN A 283 14.88 4.71 48.02
CA ASN A 283 15.03 5.04 49.42
C ASN A 283 15.85 6.32 49.67
N THR A 284 16.39 6.94 48.62
CA THR A 284 17.33 8.06 48.72
C THR A 284 16.70 9.36 48.19
N PRO A 285 16.32 10.31 49.06
CA PRO A 285 15.87 11.62 48.62
C PRO A 285 17.02 12.41 47.97
N ILE A 286 16.70 13.26 47.00
CA ILE A 286 17.71 13.98 46.23
C ILE A 286 17.27 15.38 45.85
N VAL A 287 18.23 16.30 45.81
CA VAL A 287 18.06 17.68 45.34
C VAL A 287 19.09 17.96 44.25
N PHE A 288 18.61 18.49 43.13
CA PHE A 288 19.42 19.02 42.04
C PHE A 288 19.31 20.55 42.02
N GLU A 289 20.43 21.23 41.80
CA GLU A 289 20.54 22.69 41.78
C GLU A 289 21.32 23.13 40.54
N ASP A 290 20.87 24.23 39.92
CA ASP A 290 21.49 24.88 38.77
C ASP A 290 21.84 23.91 37.61
N VAL A 291 20.88 23.06 37.25
CA VAL A 291 21.01 22.10 36.15
C VAL A 291 20.91 22.84 34.82
N ASN A 292 21.92 22.69 33.95
CA ASN A 292 21.96 23.22 32.60
C ASN A 292 22.01 22.08 31.57
N PHE A 293 21.05 22.09 30.64
CA PHE A 293 21.03 21.21 29.47
C PHE A 293 21.69 21.93 28.31
N ILE A 294 22.89 21.50 27.95
CA ILE A 294 23.73 22.12 26.93
C ILE A 294 23.32 21.63 25.54
N ARG A 295 23.06 20.32 25.44
CA ARG A 295 22.70 19.64 24.19
C ARG A 295 21.70 18.52 24.45
N ALA A 296 20.88 18.20 23.46
CA ALA A 296 20.04 17.01 23.48
C ALA A 296 20.71 15.86 22.71
N THR A 297 20.79 14.69 23.33
CA THR A 297 21.22 13.44 22.70
C THR A 297 20.09 12.87 21.84
N VAL A 298 20.44 12.39 20.64
CA VAL A 298 19.49 11.84 19.66
C VAL A 298 19.60 10.33 19.69
N LEU A 299 18.51 9.65 20.03
CA LEU A 299 18.42 8.20 20.04
C LEU A 299 18.15 7.65 18.62
N SER A 300 18.83 6.57 18.26
CA SER A 300 18.61 5.85 17.00
C SER A 300 18.32 4.38 17.28
N GLN A 301 17.56 3.72 16.40
CA GLN A 301 17.25 2.30 16.55
C GLN A 301 18.44 1.37 16.24
N GLN A 302 19.46 1.89 15.54
CA GLN A 302 20.58 1.09 15.05
C GLN A 302 21.85 1.25 15.90
N ASN A 303 22.02 2.40 16.56
CA ASN A 303 23.22 2.70 17.32
C ASN A 303 22.92 2.78 18.82
N GLU A 304 23.77 2.11 19.58
CA GLU A 304 23.88 2.23 21.02
C GLU A 304 24.59 3.55 21.36
N ILE A 305 24.17 4.18 22.47
CA ILE A 305 24.71 5.46 22.93
C ILE A 305 25.30 5.26 24.32
N GLU A 306 26.54 5.71 24.48
CA GLU A 306 27.25 5.68 25.76
C GLU A 306 27.25 7.08 26.37
N LEU A 307 26.70 7.17 27.59
CA LEU A 307 26.76 8.37 28.42
C LEU A 307 27.69 8.12 29.59
N THR A 308 28.71 8.97 29.74
CA THR A 308 29.61 8.92 30.88
C THR A 308 29.14 9.94 31.92
N LEU A 309 28.87 9.47 33.13
CA LEU A 309 28.40 10.27 34.25
C LEU A 309 29.52 10.44 35.26
N SER A 310 29.82 11.68 35.63
CA SER A 310 30.86 12.00 36.61
C SER A 310 30.33 12.92 37.72
N ILE A 311 30.83 12.72 38.95
CA ILE A 311 30.52 13.56 40.11
C ILE A 311 31.81 14.00 40.82
N GLN A 312 32.02 15.31 40.94
CA GLN A 312 33.18 15.91 41.58
C GLN A 312 33.09 15.87 43.12
N GLU A 313 34.19 15.49 43.77
CA GLU A 313 34.29 15.47 45.23
C GLU A 313 34.34 16.87 45.84
N GLY A 314 33.63 17.06 46.94
CA GLY A 314 33.59 18.32 47.70
C GLY A 314 32.57 19.33 47.16
N SER A 315 32.55 19.57 45.84
CA SER A 315 31.59 20.49 45.22
C SER A 315 30.24 19.85 44.88
N ASN A 316 30.19 18.52 44.77
CA ASN A 316 29.06 17.73 44.26
C ASN A 316 28.52 18.22 42.91
N ARG A 317 29.37 18.84 42.09
CA ARG A 317 29.02 19.13 40.71
C ARG A 317 29.06 17.84 39.90
N PHE A 318 28.07 17.66 39.06
CA PHE A 318 28.02 16.56 38.12
C PHE A 318 28.08 17.07 36.69
N ASP A 319 28.58 16.22 35.82
CA ASP A 319 28.61 16.40 34.38
C ASP A 319 28.30 15.07 33.69
N ILE A 320 27.61 15.18 32.57
CA ILE A 320 27.26 14.05 31.70
C ILE A 320 27.83 14.36 30.34
N ILE A 321 28.65 13.46 29.82
CA ILE A 321 29.30 13.60 28.52
C ILE A 321 28.87 12.46 27.58
N GLU A 322 28.76 12.78 26.28
CA GLU A 322 28.55 11.84 25.18
C GLU A 322 29.76 11.96 24.25
N GLY A 323 30.64 10.95 24.27
CA GLY A 323 31.99 11.08 23.71
C GLY A 323 32.75 12.22 24.40
N ASP A 324 33.20 13.21 23.62
CA ASP A 324 33.93 14.38 24.14
C ASP A 324 33.03 15.61 24.43
N ASN A 325 31.71 15.48 24.28
CA ASN A 325 30.79 16.63 24.38
C ASN A 325 30.03 16.63 25.70
N ALA A 326 30.06 17.75 26.42
CA ALA A 326 29.21 17.96 27.59
C ALA A 326 27.74 18.14 27.20
N ILE A 327 26.87 17.33 27.81
CA ILE A 327 25.42 17.28 27.54
C ILE A 327 24.66 17.98 28.66
N VAL A 328 24.93 17.62 29.91
CA VAL A 328 24.27 18.20 31.10
C VAL A 328 25.32 18.51 32.17
N THR A 329 25.12 19.62 32.89
CA THR A 329 25.91 19.97 34.08
C THR A 329 24.99 20.45 35.19
N GLY A 330 25.41 20.30 36.45
CA GLY A 330 24.66 20.83 37.58
C GLY A 330 25.29 20.46 38.92
N THR A 331 24.57 20.70 40.00
CA THR A 331 24.96 20.28 41.36
C THR A 331 23.92 19.32 41.91
N VAL A 332 24.37 18.27 42.60
CA VAL A 332 23.49 17.25 43.16
C VAL A 332 23.84 16.96 44.61
N ARG A 333 22.83 16.76 45.48
CA ARG A 333 23.07 16.43 46.89
C ARG A 333 21.95 15.62 47.49
N ILE A 334 22.30 14.81 48.49
CA ILE A 334 21.34 14.14 49.36
C ILE A 334 21.07 15.09 50.53
N PRO A 335 19.83 15.57 50.73
CA PRO A 335 19.51 16.50 51.80
C PRO A 335 19.54 15.80 53.17
N THR A 336 19.88 16.53 54.22
CA THR A 336 19.79 16.06 55.61
C THR A 336 18.34 15.92 56.06
N ASN A 337 17.48 16.86 55.67
CA ASN A 337 16.04 16.79 55.86
C ASN A 337 15.33 17.32 54.61
N ILE A 338 14.59 16.45 53.92
CA ILE A 338 13.87 16.77 52.68
C ILE A 338 12.75 17.79 52.88
N GLU A 339 12.13 17.84 54.07
CA GLU A 339 11.04 18.78 54.36
C GLU A 339 11.50 20.24 54.35
N ASN A 340 12.77 20.50 54.68
CA ASN A 340 13.34 21.84 54.60
C ASN A 340 13.60 22.31 53.16
N GLU A 341 13.58 21.39 52.20
CA GLU A 341 13.87 21.66 50.79
C GLU A 341 12.60 21.92 49.96
N LYS A 342 11.45 21.47 50.47
CA LYS A 342 10.13 21.58 49.84
C LYS A 342 9.55 22.99 49.99
N ILE A 343 8.71 23.39 49.04
CA ILE A 343 7.96 24.65 49.14
C ILE A 343 6.91 24.52 50.25
N SER A 344 6.90 25.46 51.20
CA SER A 344 5.89 25.46 52.25
C SER A 344 4.49 25.70 51.67
N ALA A 345 3.55 24.82 52.05
CA ALA A 345 2.16 24.87 51.61
C ALA A 345 1.47 26.22 51.87
N ASN A 346 1.96 26.99 52.84
CA ASN A 346 1.40 28.30 53.22
C ASN A 346 1.63 29.40 52.17
N PHE A 347 2.59 29.24 51.25
CA PHE A 347 2.85 30.19 50.15
C PHE A 347 2.15 29.82 48.85
N ALA A 348 1.41 28.71 48.84
CA ALA A 348 0.85 28.08 47.65
C ALA A 348 -0.67 28.32 47.52
N GLU A 349 -1.11 29.58 47.50
CA GLU A 349 -2.50 29.89 47.12
C GLU A 349 -2.75 29.43 45.68
N CYS A 350 -3.73 28.55 45.47
CA CYS A 350 -4.08 28.00 44.16
C CYS A 350 -5.59 28.13 43.93
N ILE A 351 -5.95 28.64 42.75
CA ILE A 351 -7.30 28.55 42.22
C ILE A 351 -7.28 27.40 41.22
N ASP A 352 -7.78 26.24 41.64
CA ASP A 352 -7.92 25.10 40.73
C ASP A 352 -9.00 25.46 39.69
N SER A 353 -8.63 25.40 38.42
CA SER A 353 -9.56 25.59 37.30
C SER A 353 -10.11 24.24 36.83
N GLU A 354 -11.26 24.26 36.18
CA GLU A 354 -11.87 23.04 35.64
C GLU A 354 -10.94 22.33 34.63
N GLU A 355 -10.83 21.01 34.76
CA GLU A 355 -9.98 20.17 33.92
C GLU A 355 -10.74 19.74 32.65
N GLU A 356 -10.89 20.67 31.72
CA GLU A 356 -11.68 20.46 30.51
C GLU A 356 -10.95 19.64 29.44
N MET A 357 -9.61 19.58 29.47
CA MET A 357 -8.83 18.91 28.42
C MET A 357 -8.65 17.42 28.71
N SER A 358 -9.07 16.57 27.79
CA SER A 358 -8.79 15.13 27.85
C SER A 358 -7.36 14.81 27.39
N THR A 359 -6.90 13.59 27.67
CA THR A 359 -5.62 13.06 27.12
C THR A 359 -5.52 13.27 25.60
N LYS A 360 -6.61 13.10 24.85
CA LYS A 360 -6.59 13.27 23.39
C LYS A 360 -6.37 14.72 23.00
N ASP A 361 -6.98 15.66 23.72
CA ASP A 361 -6.88 17.10 23.43
C ASP A 361 -5.49 17.63 23.75
N ILE A 362 -4.93 17.22 24.90
CA ILE A 362 -3.58 17.59 25.36
C ILE A 362 -2.53 17.18 24.31
N TYR A 363 -2.49 15.91 23.93
CA TYR A 363 -1.48 15.42 22.99
C TYR A 363 -1.77 15.82 21.55
N LYS A 364 -3.00 16.19 21.20
CA LYS A 364 -3.30 16.85 19.92
C LYS A 364 -2.67 18.24 19.87
N GLU A 365 -2.84 19.05 20.91
CA GLU A 365 -2.22 20.38 20.96
C GLU A 365 -0.69 20.30 21.00
N LEU A 366 -0.11 19.44 21.83
CA LEU A 366 1.35 19.22 21.85
C LEU A 366 1.87 18.75 20.48
N ARG A 367 1.14 17.86 19.78
CA ARG A 367 1.51 17.43 18.42
C ARG A 367 1.49 18.57 17.41
N LEU A 368 0.53 19.49 17.51
CA LEU A 368 0.48 20.69 16.64
C LEU A 368 1.67 21.64 16.88
N ARG A 369 2.21 21.67 18.11
CA ARG A 369 3.43 22.41 18.45
C ARG A 369 4.72 21.71 18.00
N GLY A 370 4.68 20.40 17.75
CA GLY A 370 5.82 19.60 17.24
C GLY A 370 6.29 18.48 18.18
N TYR A 371 5.57 18.20 19.27
CA TYR A 371 5.87 17.08 20.17
C TYR A 371 5.05 15.86 19.77
N GLN A 372 5.70 14.80 19.29
CA GLN A 372 5.04 13.55 18.88
C GLN A 372 5.16 12.46 19.94
N TYR A 373 4.86 12.80 21.21
CA TYR A 373 4.92 11.85 22.32
C TYR A 373 4.06 10.60 22.08
N ALA A 374 4.60 9.44 22.46
CA ALA A 374 3.96 8.13 22.35
C ALA A 374 4.26 7.26 23.59
N GLY A 375 3.48 6.19 23.75
CA GLY A 375 3.68 5.22 24.84
C GLY A 375 3.64 5.86 26.23
N ALA A 376 4.66 5.56 27.05
CA ALA A 376 4.80 6.04 28.43
C ALA A 376 4.84 7.57 28.55
N PHE A 377 5.33 8.28 27.52
CA PHE A 377 5.38 9.75 27.51
C PHE A 377 4.02 10.41 27.26
N ARG A 378 2.94 9.63 27.13
CA ARG A 378 1.56 10.12 27.14
C ARG A 378 0.92 10.03 28.53
N GLY A 379 1.63 10.52 29.56
CA GLY A 379 1.26 10.41 30.97
C GLY A 379 0.12 11.32 31.44
N LEU A 380 0.02 12.56 30.92
CA LEU A 380 -1.08 13.50 31.25
C LEU A 380 -2.45 12.95 30.86
N LYS A 381 -3.32 12.75 31.85
CA LYS A 381 -4.70 12.24 31.69
C LYS A 381 -5.71 13.34 31.49
N SER A 382 -5.59 14.41 32.26
CA SER A 382 -6.43 15.60 32.20
C SER A 382 -5.60 16.84 32.51
N ALA A 383 -6.07 18.00 32.03
CA ALA A 383 -5.47 19.30 32.29
C ALA A 383 -6.51 20.40 32.18
N SER A 384 -6.29 21.52 32.86
CA SER A 384 -7.01 22.75 32.60
C SER A 384 -6.53 23.42 31.32
N VAL A 385 -7.40 24.22 30.68
CA VAL A 385 -7.05 24.98 29.46
C VAL A 385 -5.87 25.93 29.67
N THR A 386 -5.67 26.41 30.90
CA THR A 386 -4.56 27.31 31.24
C THR A 386 -3.25 26.58 31.58
N GLY A 387 -3.28 25.23 31.65
CA GLY A 387 -2.16 24.40 32.09
C GLY A 387 -1.75 24.66 33.54
N SER A 388 -2.70 25.00 34.41
CA SER A 388 -2.48 25.27 35.84
C SER A 388 -2.55 24.01 36.69
N ASN A 389 -3.49 23.10 36.39
CA ASN A 389 -3.74 21.88 37.14
C ASN A 389 -4.16 20.74 36.21
N GLY A 390 -4.01 19.50 36.67
CA GLY A 390 -4.37 18.29 35.94
C GLY A 390 -3.96 17.02 36.67
N HIS A 391 -4.01 15.89 35.95
CA HIS A 391 -3.62 14.58 36.48
C HIS A 391 -2.61 13.87 35.58
N ILE A 392 -1.58 13.27 36.18
CA ILE A 392 -0.56 12.46 35.50
C ILE A 392 -0.71 11.01 35.95
N ALA A 393 -0.79 10.07 35.01
CA ALA A 393 -0.77 8.65 35.33
C ALA A 393 0.62 8.16 35.71
N TRP A 394 0.68 7.28 36.70
CA TRP A 394 1.92 6.67 37.17
C TRP A 394 2.10 5.27 36.56
N THR A 395 3.10 5.12 35.69
CA THR A 395 3.42 3.85 35.02
C THR A 395 4.70 3.20 35.56
N CYS A 396 5.05 3.45 36.82
CA CYS A 396 6.32 3.01 37.43
C CYS A 396 7.58 3.47 36.68
N ASN A 397 7.49 4.61 35.97
CA ASN A 397 8.59 5.18 35.19
C ASN A 397 8.80 6.65 35.59
N TRP A 398 9.84 6.89 36.39
CA TRP A 398 10.19 8.22 36.90
C TRP A 398 10.49 9.22 35.79
N VAL A 399 11.17 8.78 34.73
CA VAL A 399 11.56 9.64 33.60
C VAL A 399 10.33 10.17 32.88
N ALA A 400 9.41 9.29 32.49
CA ALA A 400 8.18 9.67 31.80
C ALA A 400 7.23 10.50 32.68
N PHE A 401 7.21 10.23 33.99
CA PHE A 401 6.40 11.00 34.94
C PHE A 401 6.93 12.44 35.11
N MET A 402 8.23 12.60 35.36
CA MET A 402 8.85 13.93 35.46
C MET A 402 8.77 14.68 34.13
N ASP A 403 8.90 13.99 33.00
CA ASP A 403 8.70 14.59 31.69
C ASP A 403 7.26 15.06 31.49
N SER A 404 6.26 14.31 31.95
CA SER A 404 4.85 14.73 31.93
C SER A 404 4.61 16.03 32.73
N MET A 405 5.40 16.29 33.78
CA MET A 405 5.39 17.59 34.46
C MET A 405 5.94 18.70 33.55
N LEU A 406 7.04 18.47 32.83
CA LEU A 406 7.53 19.41 31.81
C LEU A 406 6.49 19.67 30.72
N GLN A 407 5.78 18.64 30.29
CA GLN A 407 4.71 18.76 29.30
C GLN A 407 3.57 19.65 29.79
N MET A 408 3.17 19.54 31.07
CA MET A 408 2.18 20.44 31.68
C MET A 408 2.65 21.90 31.67
N MET A 409 3.93 22.14 31.96
CA MET A 409 4.52 23.48 31.90
C MET A 409 4.47 24.06 30.49
N ILE A 410 4.83 23.26 29.48
CA ILE A 410 4.78 23.62 28.07
C ILE A 410 3.34 23.90 27.63
N LEU A 411 2.37 23.06 28.04
CA LEU A 411 0.96 23.22 27.72
C LEU A 411 0.43 24.58 28.20
N GLY A 412 0.78 24.97 29.44
CA GLY A 412 0.41 26.26 30.03
C GLY A 412 1.15 27.47 29.48
N GLN A 413 2.00 27.33 28.46
CA GLN A 413 2.56 28.47 27.72
C GLN A 413 1.57 28.95 26.65
N ASN A 414 1.38 30.27 26.56
CA ASN A 414 0.53 30.92 25.56
C ASN A 414 1.21 31.02 24.17
N SER A 415 2.32 30.29 23.92
CA SER A 415 2.93 30.20 22.59
C SER A 415 2.72 28.81 22.00
N ARG A 416 2.47 28.73 20.68
CA ARG A 416 2.35 27.46 19.95
C ARG A 416 3.67 26.99 19.33
N SER A 417 4.76 27.60 19.75
CA SER A 417 6.12 27.24 19.33
C SER A 417 6.59 25.97 20.01
N LEU A 418 7.62 25.36 19.43
CA LEU A 418 8.26 24.18 19.98
C LEU A 418 9.34 24.62 20.97
N TYR A 419 9.30 24.13 22.21
CA TYR A 419 10.22 24.48 23.28
C TYR A 419 11.00 23.27 23.76
N VAL A 420 12.25 23.48 24.18
CA VAL A 420 13.07 22.47 24.86
C VAL A 420 13.65 23.04 26.15
N PRO A 421 13.70 22.26 27.24
CA PRO A 421 14.26 22.72 28.51
C PRO A 421 15.78 22.93 28.38
N ILE A 422 16.27 24.06 28.90
CA ILE A 422 17.70 24.41 28.94
C ILE A 422 18.24 24.58 30.35
N ARG A 423 17.36 24.89 31.33
CA ARG A 423 17.78 25.06 32.71
C ARG A 423 16.70 24.68 33.70
N ILE A 424 17.09 24.07 34.82
CA ILE A 424 16.24 23.88 36.01
C ILE A 424 17.00 24.45 37.20
N ARG A 425 16.41 25.45 37.87
CA ARG A 425 17.02 26.05 39.07
C ARG A 425 17.10 25.06 40.23
N LYS A 426 16.00 24.37 40.53
CA LYS A 426 15.94 23.38 41.61
C LYS A 426 14.96 22.26 41.27
N LEU A 427 15.38 21.01 41.47
CA LEU A 427 14.52 19.83 41.41
C LEU A 427 14.68 19.06 42.73
N THR A 428 13.58 18.80 43.41
CA THR A 428 13.53 18.06 44.67
C THR A 428 12.72 16.78 44.47
N ILE A 429 13.27 15.64 44.87
CA ILE A 429 12.60 14.32 44.77
C ILE A 429 12.58 13.65 46.14
N ASP A 430 11.38 13.39 46.64
CA ASP A 430 11.09 12.60 47.83
C ASP A 430 10.39 11.28 47.43
N PRO A 431 11.16 10.21 47.20
CA PRO A 431 10.60 8.95 46.70
C PRO A 431 9.73 8.24 47.74
N LYS A 432 10.00 8.44 49.05
CA LYS A 432 9.22 7.82 50.13
C LYS A 432 7.84 8.43 50.20
N TYR A 433 7.75 9.76 50.20
CA TYR A 433 6.48 10.46 50.17
C TYR A 433 5.70 10.17 48.87
N HIS A 434 6.38 10.16 47.72
CA HIS A 434 5.76 9.82 46.44
C HIS A 434 5.12 8.42 46.46
N THR A 435 5.82 7.43 47.01
CA THR A 435 5.34 6.04 47.09
C THR A 435 4.18 5.90 48.08
N GLN A 436 4.23 6.58 49.23
CA GLN A 436 3.15 6.55 50.24
C GLN A 436 1.79 6.99 49.67
N ILE A 437 1.77 7.97 48.77
CA ILE A 437 0.52 8.47 48.16
C ILE A 437 -0.19 7.40 47.31
N ILE A 438 0.55 6.49 46.69
CA ILE A 438 0.00 5.53 45.71
C ILE A 438 -0.07 4.08 46.21
N GLN A 439 0.36 3.81 47.44
CA GLN A 439 0.39 2.46 48.02
C GLN A 439 -1.00 1.80 48.01
N ASP A 440 -2.06 2.58 48.19
CA ASP A 440 -3.43 2.08 48.33
C ASP A 440 -4.21 1.97 47.00
N TYR A 441 -3.63 2.45 45.89
CA TYR A 441 -4.29 2.43 44.58
C TYR A 441 -3.81 1.26 43.71
N PRO A 442 -4.71 0.55 43.00
CA PRO A 442 -4.33 -0.46 42.01
C PRO A 442 -3.53 0.17 40.86
N ILE A 443 -2.57 -0.57 40.29
CA ILE A 443 -1.55 -0.03 39.37
C ILE A 443 -2.16 0.74 38.18
N GLY A 444 -3.30 0.31 37.64
CA GLY A 444 -3.96 0.96 36.51
C GLY A 444 -4.62 2.31 36.83
N ASP A 445 -4.96 2.55 38.09
CA ASP A 445 -5.69 3.75 38.54
C ASP A 445 -4.80 4.75 39.28
N ARG A 446 -3.50 4.46 39.41
CA ARG A 446 -2.54 5.36 40.06
C ARG A 446 -2.36 6.64 39.24
N GLN A 447 -2.88 7.73 39.76
CA GLN A 447 -2.74 9.07 39.18
C GLN A 447 -2.32 10.06 40.27
N PHE A 448 -1.49 11.01 39.89
CA PHE A 448 -1.11 12.13 40.74
C PHE A 448 -1.72 13.40 40.22
N SER A 449 -2.25 14.23 41.12
CA SER A 449 -2.53 15.61 40.78
C SER A 449 -1.22 16.34 40.51
N VAL A 450 -1.22 17.16 39.46
CA VAL A 450 -0.11 18.04 39.10
C VAL A 450 -0.60 19.47 39.15
N ARG A 451 0.18 20.35 39.78
CA ARG A 451 -0.15 21.78 39.89
C ARG A 451 1.04 22.64 39.53
N ARG A 452 0.77 23.71 38.77
CA ARG A 452 1.72 24.74 38.38
C ARG A 452 1.43 26.04 39.13
N TYR A 453 2.39 26.46 39.94
CA TYR A 453 2.39 27.71 40.69
C TYR A 453 3.14 28.78 39.91
N LYS A 454 2.42 29.57 39.10
CA LYS A 454 3.01 30.62 38.25
C LYS A 454 3.78 31.68 39.05
N SER A 455 3.31 32.05 40.24
CA SER A 455 3.96 33.03 41.13
C SER A 455 5.30 32.54 41.68
N LEU A 456 5.43 31.24 41.91
CA LEU A 456 6.64 30.60 42.44
C LEU A 456 7.56 30.05 41.34
N ASP A 457 7.10 30.10 40.09
CA ASP A 457 7.70 29.41 38.95
C ASP A 457 8.02 27.94 39.26
N ALA A 458 7.02 27.24 39.81
CA ALA A 458 7.16 25.87 40.30
C ALA A 458 6.05 24.96 39.79
N ILE A 459 6.37 23.68 39.63
CA ILE A 459 5.42 22.61 39.35
C ILE A 459 5.62 21.47 40.33
N ILE A 460 4.52 21.00 40.92
CA ILE A 460 4.52 20.02 42.01
C ILE A 460 3.57 18.88 41.63
N SER A 461 4.04 17.65 41.81
CA SER A 461 3.21 16.45 41.68
C SER A 461 3.77 15.30 42.51
N GLY A 462 2.96 14.77 43.43
CA GLY A 462 3.41 13.76 44.39
C GLY A 462 4.62 14.24 45.21
N GLY A 463 5.65 13.41 45.30
CA GLY A 463 6.92 13.79 45.93
C GLY A 463 7.95 14.49 45.04
N ILE A 464 7.54 15.10 43.92
CA ILE A 464 8.45 15.81 43.01
C ILE A 464 8.07 17.29 42.94
N GLU A 465 9.07 18.15 43.09
CA GLU A 465 8.96 19.60 42.92
C GLU A 465 10.03 20.11 41.95
N ILE A 466 9.62 20.81 40.90
CA ILE A 466 10.53 21.42 39.91
C ILE A 466 10.32 22.93 39.92
N CYS A 467 11.39 23.68 40.14
CA CYS A 467 11.37 25.14 40.25
C CYS A 467 12.31 25.79 39.24
N GLY A 468 11.89 26.93 38.69
CA GLY A 468 12.75 27.77 37.84
C GLY A 468 13.11 27.10 36.52
N ILE A 469 12.12 26.56 35.79
CA ILE A 469 12.35 25.89 34.51
C ILE A 469 12.46 26.95 33.42
N VAL A 470 13.60 26.95 32.73
CA VAL A 470 13.80 27.77 31.54
C VAL A 470 13.80 26.86 30.32
N ALA A 471 12.95 27.18 29.36
CA ALA A 471 12.89 26.51 28.07
C ALA A 471 13.10 27.53 26.94
N THR A 472 13.74 27.11 25.85
CA THR A 472 13.97 27.96 24.68
C THR A 472 13.17 27.44 23.48
N PRO A 473 12.63 28.34 22.65
CA PRO A 473 11.97 27.93 21.43
C PRO A 473 13.00 27.45 20.40
N ILE A 474 12.68 26.36 19.70
CA ILE A 474 13.50 25.80 18.61
C ILE A 474 12.71 25.79 17.31
N SER A 475 13.41 26.00 16.20
CA SER A 475 12.78 26.00 14.88
C SER A 475 12.29 24.60 14.52
N ARG A 476 11.03 24.54 14.07
CA ARG A 476 10.46 23.31 13.52
C ARG A 476 11.15 22.98 12.21
N ARG A 477 11.45 21.70 11.98
CA ARG A 477 12.02 21.29 10.71
C ARG A 477 10.95 21.46 9.63
N GLN A 478 11.23 22.29 8.62
CA GLN A 478 10.40 22.30 7.43
C GLN A 478 10.71 21.04 6.64
N LYS A 479 9.74 20.12 6.61
CA LYS A 479 9.82 18.97 5.73
C LYS A 479 9.65 19.48 4.30
N VAL A 480 10.51 19.05 3.39
CA VAL A 480 10.25 19.16 1.96
C VAL A 480 9.11 18.20 1.66
N VAL A 481 7.88 18.67 1.85
CA VAL A 481 6.70 17.96 1.39
C VAL A 481 6.53 18.40 -0.05
N ASN A 482 6.74 17.47 -0.98
CA ASN A 482 6.46 17.68 -2.40
C ASN A 482 4.93 17.69 -2.57
N THR A 483 4.30 18.80 -2.19
CA THR A 483 2.87 19.00 -2.40
C THR A 483 2.64 19.33 -3.86
N VAL A 484 1.87 18.49 -4.54
CA VAL A 484 1.43 18.75 -5.91
C VAL A 484 0.29 19.77 -5.84
N LEU A 485 0.50 20.93 -6.47
CA LEU A 485 -0.51 21.99 -6.58
C LEU A 485 -1.04 22.02 -8.01
N GLU A 486 -2.35 21.91 -8.15
CA GLU A 486 -3.02 21.86 -9.45
C GLU A 486 -4.23 22.81 -9.50
N GLU A 487 -4.45 23.41 -10.66
CA GLU A 487 -5.66 24.14 -11.01
C GLU A 487 -6.63 23.20 -11.74
N TYR A 488 -7.91 23.20 -11.35
CA TYR A 488 -8.95 22.44 -12.03
C TYR A 488 -9.73 23.34 -12.99
N LYS A 489 -9.53 23.16 -14.30
CA LYS A 489 -10.12 24.03 -15.32
C LYS A 489 -10.74 23.25 -16.47
N PHE A 490 -11.77 23.81 -17.10
CA PHE A 490 -12.36 23.25 -18.30
C PHE A 490 -11.37 23.35 -19.45
N VAL A 491 -11.22 22.24 -20.19
CA VAL A 491 -10.43 22.23 -21.41
C VAL A 491 -11.25 21.63 -22.55
N ALA A 492 -11.36 22.41 -23.63
CA ALA A 492 -12.00 21.96 -24.86
C ALA A 492 -11.17 20.85 -25.52
N HIS A 493 -11.84 19.88 -26.11
CA HIS A 493 -11.20 18.72 -26.73
C HIS A 493 -10.73 18.99 -28.16
N ARG A 494 -11.49 19.74 -28.96
CA ARG A 494 -11.18 20.01 -30.37
C ARG A 494 -11.34 21.49 -30.73
N ASP A 495 -10.48 22.33 -30.15
CA ASP A 495 -10.49 23.79 -30.34
C ASP A 495 -9.28 24.31 -31.12
N LEU A 496 -8.29 23.45 -31.43
CA LEU A 496 -6.97 23.83 -31.97
C LEU A 496 -6.27 24.92 -31.13
N GLY A 497 -6.62 25.01 -29.84
CA GLY A 497 -6.02 25.96 -28.92
C GLY A 497 -4.54 25.65 -28.72
N THR A 498 -3.71 26.70 -28.66
CA THR A 498 -2.29 26.58 -28.38
C THR A 498 -2.07 26.25 -26.90
N ILE A 499 -1.33 25.17 -26.62
CA ILE A 499 -1.03 24.73 -25.26
C ILE A 499 0.39 24.16 -25.18
N SER A 500 0.96 24.09 -23.98
CA SER A 500 2.25 23.45 -23.74
C SER A 500 2.20 21.93 -24.00
N LEU A 501 3.33 21.33 -24.40
CA LEU A 501 3.43 19.88 -24.58
C LEU A 501 3.12 19.12 -23.29
N GLN A 502 3.62 19.63 -22.15
CA GLN A 502 3.37 19.06 -20.82
C GLN A 502 1.88 18.98 -20.48
N ASP A 503 1.14 20.07 -20.70
CA ASP A 503 -0.30 20.08 -20.41
C ASP A 503 -1.07 19.20 -21.39
N ALA A 504 -0.72 19.21 -22.68
CA ALA A 504 -1.40 18.38 -23.68
C ALA A 504 -1.25 16.88 -23.40
N ILE A 505 -0.04 16.45 -23.04
CA ILE A 505 0.23 15.06 -22.64
C ILE A 505 -0.51 14.74 -21.35
N ARG A 506 -0.44 15.62 -20.33
CA ARG A 506 -1.16 15.43 -19.06
C ARG A 506 -2.66 15.26 -19.28
N MET A 507 -3.27 16.12 -20.09
CA MET A 507 -4.68 15.99 -20.46
C MET A 507 -4.97 14.67 -21.14
N SER A 508 -4.12 14.24 -22.08
CA SER A 508 -4.29 12.97 -22.79
C SER A 508 -4.25 11.78 -21.83
N MET A 509 -3.31 11.79 -20.88
CA MET A 509 -3.20 10.79 -19.82
C MET A 509 -4.44 10.80 -18.92
N HIS A 510 -4.92 11.97 -18.51
CA HIS A 510 -6.11 12.10 -17.67
C HIS A 510 -7.37 11.59 -18.37
N ILE A 511 -7.58 11.92 -19.65
CA ILE A 511 -8.73 11.41 -20.43
C ILE A 511 -8.68 9.89 -20.54
N ALA A 512 -7.50 9.33 -20.83
CA ALA A 512 -7.33 7.88 -20.93
C ALA A 512 -7.59 7.17 -19.59
N LEU A 513 -7.14 7.77 -18.48
CA LEU A 513 -7.40 7.29 -17.12
C LEU A 513 -8.87 7.35 -16.73
N GLU A 514 -9.58 8.41 -17.09
CA GLU A 514 -11.01 8.52 -16.81
C GLU A 514 -11.81 7.40 -17.52
N CYS A 515 -11.33 6.97 -18.68
CA CYS A 515 -11.93 5.89 -19.46
C CYS A 515 -11.66 4.50 -18.87
N CYS A 516 -10.56 4.27 -18.17
CA CYS A 516 -10.16 2.95 -17.68
C CYS A 516 -9.88 2.92 -16.17
N ASN A 517 -10.60 2.09 -15.42
CA ASN A 517 -10.36 1.91 -13.98
C ASN A 517 -9.20 0.94 -13.67
N MET A 518 -8.00 1.25 -14.18
CA MET A 518 -6.82 0.44 -13.97
C MET A 518 -5.83 1.11 -13.03
N ILE A 519 -5.35 0.36 -12.05
CA ILE A 519 -4.27 0.77 -11.13
C ILE A 519 -2.91 0.61 -11.81
N ASN A 520 -2.74 -0.45 -12.60
CA ASN A 520 -1.49 -0.78 -13.30
C ASN A 520 -1.62 -0.41 -14.78
N ILE A 521 -0.82 0.56 -15.21
CA ILE A 521 -0.90 1.13 -16.55
C ILE A 521 0.35 0.77 -17.33
N LYS A 522 0.17 0.27 -18.54
CA LYS A 522 1.26 0.05 -19.48
C LYS A 522 1.17 1.07 -20.61
N ILE A 523 2.29 1.72 -20.88
CA ILE A 523 2.41 2.74 -21.93
C ILE A 523 3.55 2.33 -22.85
N ILE A 524 3.39 2.57 -24.14
CA ILE A 524 4.42 2.35 -25.12
C ILE A 524 4.74 3.69 -25.77
N GLU A 525 6.00 4.11 -25.75
CA GLU A 525 6.49 5.22 -26.56
C GLU A 525 7.26 4.63 -27.73
N PHE A 526 6.77 4.85 -28.94
CA PHE A 526 7.31 4.31 -30.18
C PHE A 526 8.11 5.37 -30.93
N VAL A 527 9.38 5.06 -31.21
CA VAL A 527 10.28 5.89 -32.00
C VAL A 527 10.83 5.06 -33.16
N ASP A 528 10.45 5.43 -34.39
CA ASP A 528 10.94 4.82 -35.62
C ASP A 528 12.35 5.33 -35.95
N ASP A 529 13.16 4.57 -36.68
CA ASP A 529 14.49 5.00 -37.13
C ASP A 529 14.41 6.25 -38.02
N SER A 530 13.33 6.39 -38.78
CA SER A 530 13.07 7.55 -39.65
C SER A 530 12.77 8.85 -38.90
N ASP A 531 12.44 8.77 -37.60
CA ASP A 531 12.05 9.95 -36.81
C ASP A 531 13.28 10.80 -36.42
N LYS A 532 13.22 12.10 -36.65
CA LYS A 532 14.30 13.02 -36.21
C LYS A 532 14.08 13.44 -34.75
N VAL A 533 14.27 12.51 -33.82
CA VAL A 533 14.00 12.66 -32.37
C VAL A 533 15.32 12.55 -31.60
N ILE A 534 15.63 13.56 -30.79
CA ILE A 534 16.76 13.53 -29.82
C ILE A 534 16.27 13.07 -28.44
N PRO A 535 17.14 12.60 -27.52
CA PRO A 535 16.73 12.15 -26.19
C PRO A 535 15.85 13.14 -25.41
N GLU A 536 16.07 14.44 -25.59
CA GLU A 536 15.31 15.53 -24.95
C GLU A 536 13.88 15.65 -25.49
N ASP A 537 13.60 15.12 -26.68
CA ASP A 537 12.26 15.11 -27.28
C ASP A 537 11.40 13.93 -26.79
N LEU A 538 11.98 12.99 -26.04
CA LEU A 538 11.24 11.84 -25.51
C LEU A 538 10.27 12.28 -24.42
N ASN A 539 9.07 11.70 -24.47
CA ASN A 539 7.98 12.02 -23.56
C ASN A 539 7.92 11.06 -22.37
N SER A 540 8.62 9.93 -22.41
CA SER A 540 8.67 8.97 -21.30
C SER A 540 9.05 9.56 -19.93
N PRO A 541 10.03 10.48 -19.80
CA PRO A 541 10.32 11.12 -18.51
C PRO A 541 9.15 11.97 -18.01
N LEU A 542 8.56 12.77 -18.90
CA LEU A 542 7.42 13.64 -18.62
C LEU A 542 6.18 12.82 -18.23
N ILE A 543 5.91 11.73 -18.94
CA ILE A 543 4.85 10.77 -18.61
C ILE A 543 5.06 10.20 -17.21
N SER A 544 6.30 9.82 -16.88
CA SER A 544 6.60 9.29 -15.55
C SER A 544 6.38 10.33 -14.44
N GLU A 545 6.72 11.60 -14.69
CA GLU A 545 6.44 12.69 -13.75
C GLU A 545 4.93 12.85 -13.52
N ILE A 546 4.13 12.86 -14.60
CA ILE A 546 2.66 13.01 -14.52
C ILE A 546 2.05 11.88 -13.69
N PHE A 547 2.41 10.62 -13.93
CA PHE A 547 1.85 9.50 -13.18
C PHE A 547 2.33 9.43 -11.73
N ASN A 548 3.58 9.82 -11.45
CA ASN A 548 4.10 9.90 -10.08
C ASN A 548 3.37 10.96 -9.24
N ASN A 549 2.79 11.98 -9.87
CA ASN A 549 1.97 12.98 -9.17
C ASN A 549 0.56 12.48 -8.83
N LEU A 550 0.10 11.37 -9.43
CA LEU A 550 -1.24 10.84 -9.21
C LEU A 550 -1.25 9.76 -8.11
N PRO A 551 -2.19 9.84 -7.14
CA PRO A 551 -2.26 8.84 -6.09
C PRO A 551 -2.76 7.49 -6.62
N GLN A 552 -2.24 6.39 -6.05
CA GLN A 552 -2.72 5.02 -6.28
C GLN A 552 -2.53 4.48 -7.70
N ILE A 553 -1.72 5.11 -8.56
CA ILE A 553 -1.40 4.60 -9.89
C ILE A 553 0.01 4.02 -9.92
N ARG A 554 0.18 2.90 -10.61
CA ARG A 554 1.46 2.31 -10.97
C ARG A 554 1.55 2.27 -12.48
N HIS A 555 2.62 2.79 -13.05
CA HIS A 555 2.82 2.80 -14.49
C HIS A 555 4.13 2.11 -14.87
N HIS A 556 4.14 1.55 -16.07
CA HIS A 556 5.35 1.07 -16.72
C HIS A 556 5.35 1.54 -18.17
N THR A 557 6.40 2.27 -18.56
CA THR A 557 6.54 2.78 -19.91
C THR A 557 7.60 1.97 -20.65
N LYS A 558 7.26 1.43 -21.82
CA LYS A 558 8.22 0.77 -22.71
C LYS A 558 8.60 1.73 -23.83
N LEU A 559 9.85 2.16 -23.86
CA LEU A 559 10.43 2.88 -25.00
C LEU A 559 10.80 1.85 -26.06
N VAL A 560 10.13 1.94 -27.22
CA VAL A 560 10.32 1.04 -28.35
C VAL A 560 11.15 1.75 -29.41
N THR A 561 12.39 1.31 -29.56
CA THR A 561 13.37 1.89 -30.49
C THR A 561 14.38 0.82 -30.92
N THR A 562 15.17 1.07 -31.95
CA THR A 562 16.33 0.23 -32.27
C THR A 562 17.46 0.54 -31.29
N HIS A 563 18.17 -0.49 -30.80
CA HIS A 563 19.23 -0.34 -29.79
C HIS A 563 20.36 0.64 -30.20
N GLU A 564 20.46 1.00 -31.48
CA GLU A 564 21.49 1.88 -32.02
C GLU A 564 21.17 3.39 -31.90
N LYS A 565 19.90 3.78 -31.75
CA LYS A 565 19.50 5.19 -31.83
C LYS A 565 19.82 6.02 -30.59
N PHE A 566 19.72 5.43 -29.40
CA PHE A 566 19.98 6.10 -28.11
C PHE A 566 20.93 5.30 -27.21
N PRO A 567 22.24 5.26 -27.51
CA PRO A 567 23.20 4.60 -26.64
C PRO A 567 23.34 5.37 -25.31
N ASN A 568 23.15 4.68 -24.18
CA ASN A 568 23.32 5.19 -22.80
C ASN A 568 22.34 6.29 -22.36
N ILE A 569 21.06 6.16 -22.68
CA ILE A 569 20.03 7.09 -22.19
C ILE A 569 19.75 6.91 -20.69
N SER A 570 19.71 8.01 -19.93
CA SER A 570 19.29 8.02 -18.53
C SER A 570 17.77 8.07 -18.45
N LEU A 571 17.15 6.94 -18.12
CA LEU A 571 15.69 6.82 -18.01
C LEU A 571 15.25 6.61 -16.54
N PRO A 572 14.03 7.04 -16.17
CA PRO A 572 13.46 6.71 -14.85
C PRO A 572 13.31 5.19 -14.65
N ASP A 573 13.34 4.73 -13.39
CA ASP A 573 13.25 3.30 -13.04
C ASP A 573 12.02 2.58 -13.61
N ASN A 574 10.92 3.32 -13.85
CA ASN A 574 9.67 2.78 -14.39
C ASN A 574 9.66 2.67 -15.93
N VAL A 575 10.75 3.02 -16.61
CA VAL A 575 10.85 3.03 -18.06
C VAL A 575 11.86 1.97 -18.53
N SER A 576 11.44 1.08 -19.44
CA SER A 576 12.32 0.07 -20.03
C SER A 576 12.45 0.21 -21.55
N THR A 577 13.59 -0.14 -22.11
CA THR A 577 13.84 -0.12 -23.56
C THR A 577 13.61 -1.48 -24.18
N THR A 578 12.85 -1.56 -25.27
CA THR A 578 12.59 -2.80 -26.01
C THR A 578 12.60 -2.58 -27.52
N GLU A 579 12.78 -3.64 -28.29
CA GLU A 579 12.68 -3.58 -29.76
C GLU A 579 11.27 -4.00 -30.21
N ILE A 580 10.80 -3.43 -31.32
CA ILE A 580 9.45 -3.69 -31.84
C ILE A 580 9.20 -5.17 -32.18
N THR A 581 10.25 -5.92 -32.48
CA THR A 581 10.22 -7.36 -32.82
C THR A 581 10.02 -8.25 -31.59
N LYS A 582 10.32 -7.76 -30.40
CA LYS A 582 10.21 -8.49 -29.13
C LYS A 582 8.85 -8.29 -28.44
N LEU A 583 8.01 -7.40 -28.97
CA LEU A 583 6.67 -7.14 -28.44
C LEU A 583 5.71 -8.28 -28.81
N SER A 584 5.02 -8.84 -27.82
CA SER A 584 3.93 -9.78 -28.06
C SER A 584 2.65 -9.04 -28.47
N LYS A 585 1.73 -9.73 -29.14
CA LYS A 585 0.42 -9.16 -29.50
C LYS A 585 -0.51 -8.94 -28.29
N ASP A 586 -0.14 -9.42 -27.11
CA ASP A 586 -0.98 -9.40 -25.90
C ASP A 586 -0.44 -8.45 -24.80
N GLU A 587 0.34 -7.43 -25.17
CA GLU A 587 0.89 -6.47 -24.21
C GLU A 587 -0.19 -5.72 -23.43
N ASN A 588 -1.36 -5.49 -24.04
CA ASN A 588 -2.54 -4.80 -23.48
C ASN A 588 -2.17 -3.42 -22.90
N CYS A 589 -1.56 -2.56 -23.72
CA CYS A 589 -1.21 -1.21 -23.29
C CYS A 589 -2.40 -0.24 -23.37
N LEU A 590 -2.45 0.71 -22.44
CA LEU A 590 -3.48 1.75 -22.41
C LEU A 590 -3.22 2.81 -23.47
N ILE A 591 -1.96 3.23 -23.63
CA ILE A 591 -1.58 4.27 -24.59
C ILE A 591 -0.37 3.82 -25.39
N VAL A 592 -0.44 4.00 -26.71
CA VAL A 592 0.71 4.00 -27.61
C VAL A 592 0.94 5.43 -28.04
N LEU A 593 2.11 5.98 -27.70
CA LEU A 593 2.57 7.29 -28.13
C LEU A 593 3.56 7.12 -29.28
N GLY A 594 3.55 8.02 -30.27
CA GLY A 594 4.66 8.15 -31.20
C GLY A 594 4.64 9.44 -32.01
N PHE A 595 5.57 9.55 -32.94
CA PHE A 595 5.77 10.72 -33.79
C PHE A 595 5.35 10.42 -35.22
N ASP A 596 4.67 11.38 -35.85
CA ASP A 596 4.35 11.39 -37.28
C ASP A 596 3.68 10.08 -37.77
N ILE A 597 2.85 9.47 -36.92
CA ILE A 597 2.26 8.16 -37.17
C ILE A 597 1.29 8.23 -38.36
N LEU A 598 0.52 9.31 -38.50
CA LEU A 598 -0.46 9.48 -39.58
C LEU A 598 0.21 9.85 -40.91
N THR A 599 1.28 10.65 -40.88
CA THR A 599 2.01 11.06 -42.09
C THR A 599 2.85 9.94 -42.70
N LYS A 600 3.31 8.96 -41.91
CA LYS A 600 4.06 7.78 -42.41
C LYS A 600 3.29 6.87 -43.37
N ASN A 601 1.94 6.92 -43.38
CA ASN A 601 1.04 6.14 -44.24
C ASN A 601 1.39 4.63 -44.39
N SER A 602 1.85 3.98 -43.31
CA SER A 602 2.27 2.59 -43.31
C SER A 602 1.18 1.67 -42.76
N LYS A 603 0.46 0.97 -43.65
CA LYS A 603 -0.59 0.00 -43.27
C LYS A 603 -0.11 -1.09 -42.31
N LYS A 604 1.17 -1.47 -42.41
CA LYS A 604 1.81 -2.45 -41.52
C LYS A 604 2.00 -1.89 -40.12
N LEU A 605 2.50 -0.65 -40.02
CA LEU A 605 2.71 0.06 -38.76
C LEU A 605 1.40 0.22 -37.99
N TYR A 606 0.32 0.70 -38.64
CA TYR A 606 -0.99 0.87 -37.99
C TYR A 606 -1.51 -0.44 -37.41
N LYS A 607 -1.51 -1.53 -38.21
CA LYS A 607 -1.98 -2.84 -37.72
C LYS A 607 -1.15 -3.35 -36.55
N GLN A 608 0.15 -3.05 -36.54
CA GLN A 608 1.05 -3.46 -35.47
C GLN A 608 0.80 -2.65 -34.19
N LEU A 609 0.78 -1.31 -34.26
CA LEU A 609 0.54 -0.44 -33.10
C LEU A 609 -0.86 -0.66 -32.50
N LEU A 610 -1.89 -0.77 -33.35
CA LEU A 610 -3.27 -1.03 -32.89
C LEU A 610 -3.44 -2.42 -32.26
N SER A 611 -2.61 -3.41 -32.64
CA SER A 611 -2.66 -4.74 -32.02
C SER A 611 -2.09 -4.77 -30.60
N LEU A 612 -1.31 -3.76 -30.20
CA LEU A 612 -0.75 -3.65 -28.84
C LEU A 612 -1.74 -3.04 -27.85
N LEU A 613 -2.69 -2.24 -28.36
CA LEU A 613 -3.69 -1.53 -27.56
C LEU A 613 -4.74 -2.48 -27.00
N MET A 614 -5.09 -2.27 -25.74
CA MET A 614 -6.29 -2.87 -25.16
C MET A 614 -7.57 -2.33 -25.83
N PRO A 615 -8.74 -2.99 -25.66
CA PRO A 615 -9.99 -2.56 -26.30
C PRO A 615 -10.44 -1.12 -26.02
N GLN A 616 -10.02 -0.54 -24.89
CA GLN A 616 -10.28 0.85 -24.49
C GLN A 616 -9.03 1.75 -24.61
N GLY A 617 -8.00 1.27 -25.31
CA GLY A 617 -6.73 1.97 -25.43
C GLY A 617 -6.77 3.15 -26.41
N PHE A 618 -5.74 3.99 -26.31
CA PHE A 618 -5.59 5.23 -27.06
C PHE A 618 -4.27 5.25 -27.85
N LEU A 619 -4.32 5.88 -29.03
CA LEU A 619 -3.14 6.18 -29.83
C LEU A 619 -2.90 7.70 -29.77
N LEU A 620 -1.76 8.11 -29.22
CA LEU A 620 -1.36 9.50 -29.12
C LEU A 620 -0.25 9.78 -30.15
N THR A 621 -0.47 10.74 -31.03
CA THR A 621 0.52 11.11 -32.06
C THR A 621 0.81 12.60 -32.05
N LEU A 622 2.10 12.93 -32.23
CA LEU A 622 2.60 14.28 -32.45
C LEU A 622 2.96 14.42 -33.93
N GLU A 623 2.21 15.23 -34.65
CA GLU A 623 2.35 15.41 -36.10
C GLU A 623 2.88 16.83 -36.43
N GLU A 624 3.65 17.00 -37.52
CA GLU A 624 4.03 18.34 -38.00
C GLU A 624 2.84 19.18 -38.49
N SER A 625 2.83 20.47 -38.16
CA SER A 625 1.76 21.41 -38.56
C SER A 625 1.89 21.79 -40.03
N GLY A 626 0.85 21.50 -40.81
CA GLY A 626 0.80 21.76 -42.25
C GLY A 626 1.04 20.53 -43.13
N ALA A 627 1.36 19.37 -42.55
CA ALA A 627 1.39 18.12 -43.28
C ALA A 627 -0.04 17.73 -43.73
N VAL A 628 -0.17 17.24 -44.97
CA VAL A 628 -1.44 16.73 -45.48
C VAL A 628 -1.65 15.32 -44.93
N TYR A 629 -2.53 15.20 -43.94
CA TYR A 629 -2.88 13.91 -43.34
C TYR A 629 -3.89 13.16 -44.21
N ASP A 630 -3.68 11.87 -44.40
CA ASP A 630 -4.67 11.00 -45.00
C ASP A 630 -5.74 10.59 -43.97
N TYR A 631 -6.72 11.47 -43.72
CA TYR A 631 -7.85 11.17 -42.83
C TYR A 631 -8.68 9.93 -43.28
N SER A 632 -8.45 9.40 -44.49
CA SER A 632 -9.08 8.14 -44.91
C SER A 632 -8.58 6.93 -44.11
N CYS A 633 -7.37 6.99 -43.54
CA CYS A 633 -6.84 5.93 -42.69
C CYS A 633 -7.64 5.81 -41.39
N LEU A 634 -8.10 6.92 -40.80
CA LEU A 634 -8.92 6.91 -39.59
C LEU A 634 -10.23 6.15 -39.80
N LYS A 635 -10.90 6.37 -40.94
CA LYS A 635 -12.11 5.61 -41.30
C LYS A 635 -11.82 4.14 -41.57
N THR A 636 -10.66 3.83 -42.17
CA THR A 636 -10.25 2.46 -42.50
C THR A 636 -9.98 1.62 -41.25
N TYR A 637 -9.45 2.24 -40.20
CA TYR A 637 -9.08 1.58 -38.95
C TYR A 637 -10.06 1.85 -37.80
N GLU A 638 -11.21 2.47 -38.08
CA GLU A 638 -12.24 2.81 -37.10
C GLU A 638 -11.65 3.63 -35.94
N LEU A 639 -11.00 4.75 -36.23
CA LEU A 639 -10.39 5.65 -35.23
C LEU A 639 -11.09 7.01 -35.21
N ASP A 640 -11.48 7.46 -34.02
CA ASP A 640 -12.03 8.78 -33.77
C ASP A 640 -11.03 9.67 -33.02
N ILE A 641 -11.07 10.97 -33.30
CA ILE A 641 -10.20 11.97 -32.68
C ILE A 641 -10.80 12.38 -31.33
N ILE A 642 -10.17 12.06 -30.21
CA ILE A 642 -10.66 12.47 -28.90
C ILE A 642 -10.17 13.87 -28.54
N LEU A 643 -8.88 14.13 -28.68
CA LEU A 643 -8.25 15.41 -28.34
C LEU A 643 -7.44 15.91 -29.53
N GLU A 644 -7.54 17.20 -29.82
CA GLU A 644 -6.83 17.88 -30.90
C GLU A 644 -6.34 19.25 -30.41
N LYS A 645 -5.01 19.40 -30.30
CA LYS A 645 -4.35 20.62 -29.77
C LYS A 645 -3.17 21.04 -30.63
N GLN A 646 -2.90 22.35 -30.64
CA GLN A 646 -1.75 22.94 -31.32
C GLN A 646 -0.60 23.13 -30.32
N ILE A 647 0.61 22.68 -30.68
CA ILE A 647 1.82 22.78 -29.85
C ILE A 647 2.94 23.35 -30.73
N ASN A 648 3.18 24.66 -30.66
CA ASN A 648 4.11 25.35 -31.55
C ASN A 648 3.82 24.98 -33.03
N ASP A 649 4.81 24.45 -33.74
CA ASP A 649 4.72 23.98 -35.13
C ASP A 649 4.28 22.51 -35.24
N LYS A 650 3.78 21.89 -34.17
CA LYS A 650 3.25 20.52 -34.15
C LYS A 650 1.79 20.48 -33.71
N LYS A 651 1.12 19.38 -34.04
CA LYS A 651 -0.27 19.10 -33.70
C LYS A 651 -0.34 17.79 -32.93
N LEU A 652 -0.97 17.81 -31.75
CA LEU A 652 -1.18 16.63 -30.93
C LEU A 652 -2.59 16.08 -31.18
N LEU A 653 -2.65 14.79 -31.48
CA LEU A 653 -3.90 14.06 -31.71
C LEU A 653 -3.97 12.84 -30.78
N LEU A 654 -4.99 12.79 -29.95
CA LEU A 654 -5.36 11.59 -29.19
C LEU A 654 -6.47 10.87 -29.95
N LEU A 655 -6.23 9.62 -30.33
CA LEU A 655 -7.14 8.82 -31.14
C LEU A 655 -7.62 7.61 -30.32
N ARG A 656 -8.86 7.19 -30.53
CA ARG A 656 -9.44 6.00 -29.91
C ARG A 656 -10.19 5.18 -30.94
N LYS A 657 -10.25 3.86 -30.78
CA LYS A 657 -11.04 3.00 -31.65
C LYS A 657 -12.54 3.24 -31.47
N THR A 658 -13.26 3.49 -32.56
CA THR A 658 -14.71 3.62 -32.61
C THR A 658 -15.37 2.36 -32.08
N ARG A 659 -16.37 2.52 -31.21
CA ARG A 659 -17.19 1.43 -30.70
C ARG A 659 -18.59 1.50 -31.29
N ASN A 660 -19.20 0.32 -31.42
CA ASN A 660 -20.62 0.25 -31.71
C ASN A 660 -21.41 0.69 -30.46
N ILE A 661 -22.41 1.54 -30.69
CA ILE A 661 -23.31 2.01 -29.63
C ILE A 661 -24.01 0.80 -28.99
N ALA A 662 -24.08 0.79 -27.64
CA ALA A 662 -24.76 -0.26 -26.90
C ALA A 662 -26.21 -0.39 -27.34
N LYS A 663 -26.74 -1.61 -27.37
CA LYS A 663 -28.10 -1.86 -27.89
C LYS A 663 -29.18 -1.27 -26.98
N ASN A 664 -28.90 -1.13 -25.69
CA ASN A 664 -29.81 -0.56 -24.70
C ASN A 664 -29.15 0.63 -24.00
N GLN A 665 -29.77 1.81 -24.09
CA GLN A 665 -29.30 3.02 -23.42
C GLN A 665 -30.39 3.54 -22.47
N TRP A 666 -30.04 3.74 -21.20
CA TRP A 666 -30.92 4.35 -20.20
C TRP A 666 -30.51 5.79 -19.96
N ILE A 667 -31.47 6.70 -19.95
CA ILE A 667 -31.24 8.13 -19.71
C ILE A 667 -31.80 8.47 -18.33
N VAL A 668 -30.97 9.03 -17.46
CA VAL A 668 -31.39 9.47 -16.13
C VAL A 668 -31.02 10.95 -15.98
N HIS A 669 -32.03 11.79 -15.79
CA HIS A 669 -31.85 13.23 -15.62
C HIS A 669 -31.50 13.55 -14.15
N VAL A 670 -30.36 14.23 -13.97
CA VAL A 670 -29.77 14.56 -12.69
C VAL A 670 -30.08 16.02 -12.35
N ASN A 671 -30.60 16.24 -11.14
CA ASN A 671 -30.82 17.56 -10.56
C ASN A 671 -30.37 17.59 -9.08
N ASN A 672 -30.11 18.79 -8.57
CA ASN A 672 -29.65 19.03 -7.20
C ASN A 672 -30.78 19.15 -6.14
N TYR A 673 -32.06 18.97 -6.52
CA TYR A 673 -33.19 19.29 -5.64
C TYR A 673 -33.85 18.04 -5.06
N GLU A 674 -34.25 17.10 -5.90
CA GLU A 674 -35.17 16.02 -5.50
C GLU A 674 -34.45 14.70 -5.21
N PHE A 675 -33.27 14.47 -5.82
CA PHE A 675 -32.46 13.24 -5.70
C PHE A 675 -33.20 11.91 -5.96
N LEU A 676 -34.42 11.93 -6.48
CA LEU A 676 -35.21 10.73 -6.82
C LEU A 676 -34.52 9.86 -7.89
N TRP A 677 -33.80 10.52 -8.80
CA TRP A 677 -32.96 9.89 -9.82
C TRP A 677 -31.89 8.94 -9.25
N VAL A 678 -31.51 9.07 -7.98
CA VAL A 678 -30.58 8.13 -7.31
C VAL A 678 -31.22 6.76 -7.12
N ASN A 679 -32.50 6.70 -6.76
CA ASN A 679 -33.21 5.44 -6.59
C ASN A 679 -33.51 4.78 -7.94
N GLU A 680 -33.80 5.59 -8.96
CA GLU A 680 -33.90 5.15 -10.34
C GLU A 680 -32.58 4.57 -10.86
N LEU A 681 -31.45 5.24 -10.60
CA LEU A 681 -30.14 4.71 -10.96
C LEU A 681 -29.85 3.37 -10.27
N LYS A 682 -30.17 3.25 -8.98
CA LYS A 682 -30.02 1.99 -8.23
C LYS A 682 -30.88 0.86 -8.79
N SER A 683 -32.12 1.15 -9.19
CA SER A 683 -32.98 0.11 -9.76
C SER A 683 -32.46 -0.37 -11.12
N ILE A 684 -31.97 0.53 -11.97
CA ILE A 684 -31.37 0.18 -13.26
C ILE A 684 -30.12 -0.69 -13.06
N MET A 685 -29.20 -0.27 -12.16
CA MET A 685 -27.98 -1.03 -11.87
C MET A 685 -28.24 -2.43 -11.28
N ASN A 686 -29.31 -2.59 -10.49
CA ASN A 686 -29.68 -3.91 -9.95
C ASN A 686 -30.20 -4.86 -11.04
N VAL A 687 -31.00 -4.36 -11.99
CA VAL A 687 -31.55 -5.16 -13.10
C VAL A 687 -30.44 -5.62 -14.04
N GLU A 688 -29.42 -4.80 -14.27
CA GLU A 688 -28.25 -5.18 -15.08
C GLU A 688 -27.38 -6.25 -14.43
N ASN A 689 -27.18 -6.22 -13.11
CA ASN A 689 -26.44 -7.28 -12.42
C ASN A 689 -27.07 -8.67 -12.59
N GLU A 690 -28.36 -8.74 -12.91
CA GLU A 690 -29.11 -9.99 -13.13
C GLU A 690 -29.20 -10.39 -14.62
N THR A 691 -28.99 -9.45 -15.55
CA THR A 691 -29.17 -9.68 -17.00
C THR A 691 -27.89 -9.39 -17.78
N SER A 692 -27.33 -10.38 -18.47
CA SER A 692 -26.09 -10.25 -19.26
C SER A 692 -26.28 -9.49 -20.58
N VAL A 693 -26.92 -8.32 -20.54
CA VAL A 693 -27.28 -7.50 -21.70
C VAL A 693 -26.35 -6.28 -21.78
N ASP A 694 -25.82 -6.01 -22.97
CA ASP A 694 -24.95 -4.88 -23.28
C ASP A 694 -25.72 -3.54 -23.14
N THR A 695 -25.56 -2.89 -21.98
CA THR A 695 -26.37 -1.76 -21.54
C THR A 695 -25.47 -0.59 -21.12
N GLU A 696 -25.91 0.63 -21.42
CA GLU A 696 -25.21 1.87 -21.12
C GLU A 696 -26.13 2.85 -20.40
N ILE A 697 -25.65 3.49 -19.33
CA ILE A 697 -26.44 4.45 -18.54
C ILE A 697 -25.87 5.85 -18.76
N ILE A 698 -26.69 6.78 -19.21
CA ILE A 698 -26.30 8.18 -19.48
C ILE A 698 -26.94 9.08 -18.43
N LEU A 699 -26.11 9.65 -17.56
CA LEU A 699 -26.51 10.67 -16.60
C LEU A 699 -26.44 12.05 -17.26
N VAL A 700 -27.57 12.74 -17.30
CA VAL A 700 -27.70 14.03 -17.99
C VAL A 700 -28.01 15.13 -16.99
N SER A 701 -27.20 16.18 -16.97
CA SER A 701 -27.52 17.42 -16.24
C SER A 701 -27.66 18.56 -17.24
N GLU A 702 -28.82 19.21 -17.22
CA GLU A 702 -29.20 20.32 -18.10
C GLU A 702 -29.76 21.46 -17.24
N GLY A 703 -29.31 22.70 -17.50
CA GLY A 703 -29.84 23.90 -16.86
C GLY A 703 -29.33 24.20 -15.44
N ASP A 704 -28.54 23.32 -14.82
CA ASP A 704 -27.96 23.50 -13.48
C ASP A 704 -26.42 23.54 -13.53
N PHE A 705 -25.85 24.74 -13.54
CA PHE A 705 -24.39 24.94 -13.61
C PHE A 705 -23.65 24.54 -12.32
N GLU A 706 -24.35 24.40 -11.20
CA GLU A 706 -23.81 24.01 -9.90
C GLU A 706 -24.03 22.51 -9.61
N CYS A 707 -24.36 21.71 -10.64
CA CYS A 707 -24.53 20.28 -10.50
C CYS A 707 -23.21 19.56 -10.18
N GLY A 708 -23.19 18.79 -9.08
CA GLY A 708 -22.05 17.97 -8.65
C GLY A 708 -21.80 16.71 -9.50
N LEU A 709 -22.40 16.60 -10.68
CA LEU A 709 -22.37 15.40 -11.54
C LEU A 709 -20.94 14.92 -11.84
N LEU A 710 -20.01 15.83 -12.08
CA LEU A 710 -18.61 15.51 -12.39
C LEU A 710 -17.88 14.82 -11.22
N GLY A 711 -18.14 15.23 -9.99
CA GLY A 711 -17.59 14.56 -8.81
C GLY A 711 -18.26 13.20 -8.60
N PHE A 712 -19.58 13.16 -8.78
CA PHE A 712 -20.38 11.94 -8.60
C PHE A 712 -19.99 10.83 -9.58
N ILE A 713 -19.82 11.14 -10.87
CA ILE A 713 -19.41 10.14 -11.88
C ILE A 713 -17.99 9.62 -11.62
N LYS A 714 -17.07 10.47 -11.15
CA LYS A 714 -15.70 10.06 -10.78
C LYS A 714 -15.69 9.05 -9.62
N CYS A 715 -16.64 9.18 -8.68
CA CYS A 715 -16.84 8.18 -7.63
C CYS A 715 -17.46 6.90 -8.19
N LEU A 716 -18.59 7.01 -8.90
CA LEU A 716 -19.33 5.85 -9.40
C LEU A 716 -18.51 4.98 -10.33
N ARG A 717 -17.68 5.57 -11.20
CA ARG A 717 -16.85 4.79 -12.11
C ARG A 717 -15.87 3.90 -11.37
N LYS A 718 -15.38 4.30 -10.19
CA LYS A 718 -14.49 3.46 -9.37
C LYS A 718 -15.20 2.37 -8.58
N GLU A 719 -16.53 2.33 -8.60
CA GLU A 719 -17.34 1.28 -7.99
C GLU A 719 -17.57 0.10 -8.97
N PRO A 720 -17.79 -1.13 -8.46
CA PRO A 720 -18.12 -2.28 -9.30
C PRO A 720 -19.34 -2.01 -10.18
N GLY A 721 -19.21 -2.27 -11.49
CA GLY A 721 -20.28 -2.00 -12.46
C GLY A 721 -20.37 -0.55 -12.93
N GLY A 722 -19.54 0.38 -12.42
CA GLY A 722 -19.52 1.78 -12.86
C GLY A 722 -19.01 2.02 -14.28
N GLU A 723 -18.40 1.00 -14.91
CA GLU A 723 -17.83 1.03 -16.27
C GLU A 723 -18.87 1.38 -17.35
N ILE A 724 -20.15 1.06 -17.12
CA ILE A 724 -21.28 1.28 -18.06
C ILE A 724 -21.81 2.72 -18.06
N ILE A 725 -21.40 3.53 -17.07
CA ILE A 725 -22.01 4.83 -16.84
C ILE A 725 -21.26 5.91 -17.62
N ARG A 726 -21.99 6.75 -18.33
CA ARG A 726 -21.54 7.97 -19.02
C ARG A 726 -22.25 9.19 -18.45
N SER A 727 -21.63 10.35 -18.60
CA SER A 727 -22.22 11.63 -18.18
C SER A 727 -22.19 12.63 -19.32
N VAL A 728 -23.29 13.39 -19.42
CA VAL A 728 -23.45 14.55 -20.31
C VAL A 728 -23.86 15.74 -19.45
N PHE A 729 -22.95 16.69 -19.33
CA PHE A 729 -23.17 17.91 -18.56
C PHE A 729 -23.29 19.11 -19.49
N ILE A 730 -24.50 19.66 -19.58
CA ILE A 730 -24.85 20.74 -20.49
C ILE A 730 -24.72 22.07 -19.76
N GLN A 731 -23.58 22.74 -19.96
CA GLN A 731 -23.27 24.08 -19.44
C GLN A 731 -23.37 25.16 -20.54
N ASP A 732 -24.14 24.93 -21.61
CA ASP A 732 -24.45 25.94 -22.61
C ASP A 732 -25.95 26.21 -22.56
N ASP A 733 -26.33 27.43 -22.19
CA ASP A 733 -27.73 27.88 -22.11
C ASP A 733 -28.41 27.95 -23.49
N LYS A 734 -27.61 27.92 -24.57
CA LYS A 734 -28.07 27.97 -25.96
C LYS A 734 -28.05 26.61 -26.65
N ALA A 735 -27.57 25.56 -25.99
CA ALA A 735 -27.57 24.21 -26.56
C ALA A 735 -29.00 23.65 -26.61
N PRO A 736 -29.32 22.79 -27.61
CA PRO A 736 -30.61 22.11 -27.66
C PRO A 736 -30.77 21.17 -26.46
N THR A 737 -32.01 20.94 -26.03
CA THR A 737 -32.31 19.96 -24.97
C THR A 737 -31.77 18.57 -25.32
N PHE A 738 -31.32 17.83 -24.31
CA PHE A 738 -30.67 16.55 -24.53
C PHE A 738 -31.58 15.55 -25.26
N SER A 739 -31.07 14.94 -26.33
CA SER A 739 -31.75 13.88 -27.08
C SER A 739 -30.73 13.00 -27.80
N LEU A 740 -31.00 11.69 -27.84
CA LEU A 740 -30.19 10.73 -28.60
C LEU A 740 -30.34 10.89 -30.12
N GLN A 741 -31.44 11.48 -30.59
CA GLN A 741 -31.67 11.74 -32.01
C GLN A 741 -30.96 13.01 -32.50
N GLU A 742 -30.57 13.89 -31.58
CA GLU A 742 -29.90 15.14 -31.90
C GLU A 742 -28.44 14.89 -32.30
N PRO A 743 -28.01 15.27 -33.53
CA PRO A 743 -26.68 14.97 -34.03
C PRO A 743 -25.53 15.51 -33.17
N LEU A 744 -25.75 16.61 -32.44
CA LEU A 744 -24.76 17.19 -31.53
C LEU A 744 -24.35 16.21 -30.43
N TYR A 745 -25.33 15.57 -29.78
CA TYR A 745 -25.10 14.62 -28.69
C TYR A 745 -24.74 13.22 -29.21
N ALA A 746 -25.41 12.76 -30.27
CA ALA A 746 -25.18 11.44 -30.84
C ALA A 746 -23.72 11.26 -31.31
N LYS A 747 -23.14 12.27 -31.96
CA LYS A 747 -21.73 12.25 -32.39
C LYS A 747 -20.75 12.23 -31.22
N GLN A 748 -21.08 12.91 -30.12
CA GLN A 748 -20.22 12.94 -28.94
C GLN A 748 -20.25 11.61 -28.19
N LEU A 749 -21.44 11.03 -28.01
CA LEU A 749 -21.61 9.74 -27.34
C LEU A 749 -20.96 8.58 -28.12
N GLN A 750 -20.86 8.68 -29.45
CA GLN A 750 -20.09 7.73 -30.26
C GLN A 750 -18.59 7.66 -29.90
N LEU A 751 -18.04 8.70 -29.28
CA LEU A 751 -16.64 8.71 -28.81
C LEU A 751 -16.42 7.86 -27.55
N ASP A 752 -17.48 7.35 -26.92
CA ASP A 752 -17.47 6.50 -25.73
C ASP A 752 -16.68 7.10 -24.55
N LEU A 753 -16.78 8.43 -24.38
CA LEU A 753 -16.13 9.15 -23.29
C LEU A 753 -17.02 9.16 -22.04
N PRO A 754 -16.46 8.88 -20.85
CA PRO A 754 -17.20 8.83 -19.59
C PRO A 754 -17.75 10.17 -19.14
N ILE A 755 -17.03 11.25 -19.45
CA ILE A 755 -17.34 12.60 -19.03
C ILE A 755 -17.39 13.48 -20.27
N ASN A 756 -18.58 14.00 -20.57
CA ASN A 756 -18.82 14.89 -21.68
C ASN A 756 -19.40 16.19 -21.14
N VAL A 757 -18.65 17.29 -21.28
CA VAL A 757 -19.12 18.62 -20.88
C VAL A 757 -19.20 19.48 -22.12
N ILE A 758 -20.35 20.11 -22.34
CA ILE A 758 -20.52 21.11 -23.39
C ILE A 758 -20.61 22.50 -22.75
N ARG A 759 -19.83 23.44 -23.27
CA ARG A 759 -19.83 24.85 -22.88
C ARG A 759 -20.23 25.75 -24.03
N SER A 760 -20.50 27.01 -23.70
CA SER A 760 -20.88 28.09 -24.62
C SER A 760 -20.15 28.02 -25.96
N GLY A 761 -20.93 27.96 -27.04
CA GLY A 761 -20.42 27.86 -28.41
C GLY A 761 -20.37 26.42 -28.93
N ASN A 762 -21.16 25.52 -28.35
CA ASN A 762 -21.19 24.09 -28.70
C ASN A 762 -19.81 23.40 -28.63
N VAL A 763 -18.99 23.79 -27.64
CA VAL A 763 -17.63 23.28 -27.48
C VAL A 763 -17.63 22.13 -26.48
N TRP A 764 -17.28 20.94 -26.95
CA TRP A 764 -17.09 19.75 -26.12
C TRP A 764 -15.74 19.74 -25.42
N GLY A 765 -15.72 19.31 -24.17
CA GLY A 765 -14.52 19.20 -23.36
C GLY A 765 -14.75 18.42 -22.07
N SER A 766 -13.73 18.47 -21.21
CA SER A 766 -13.78 17.94 -19.85
C SER A 766 -12.98 18.84 -18.91
N TYR A 767 -13.17 18.68 -17.60
CA TYR A 767 -12.36 19.41 -16.62
C TYR A 767 -11.11 18.60 -16.27
N SER A 768 -9.94 19.22 -16.43
CA SER A 768 -8.64 18.59 -16.19
C SER A 768 -7.89 19.31 -15.08
N HIS A 769 -7.12 18.55 -14.31
CA HIS A 769 -6.14 19.09 -13.38
C HIS A 769 -4.86 19.43 -14.14
N LEU A 770 -4.44 20.70 -14.06
CA LEU A 770 -3.20 21.18 -14.65
C LEU A 770 -2.31 21.75 -13.55
N PRO A 771 -0.97 21.71 -13.70
CA PRO A 771 -0.09 22.19 -12.66
C PRO A 771 -0.30 23.69 -12.42
N LEU A 772 -0.35 24.08 -11.14
CA LEU A 772 -0.46 25.49 -10.78
C LEU A 772 0.84 26.19 -11.18
N PRO A 773 0.78 27.31 -11.94
CA PRO A 773 1.98 28.03 -12.32
C PRO A 773 2.72 28.53 -11.08
N SER A 774 4.05 28.59 -11.18
CA SER A 774 4.89 29.16 -10.13
C SER A 774 4.47 30.59 -9.82
N LEU A 775 4.58 30.99 -8.55
CA LEU A 775 4.30 32.35 -8.12
C LEU A 775 5.16 33.35 -8.89
N GLU A 776 4.52 34.17 -9.71
CA GLU A 776 5.18 35.26 -10.41
C GLU A 776 5.37 36.46 -9.48
N SER A 777 6.52 37.14 -9.63
CA SER A 777 6.77 38.39 -8.92
C SER A 777 5.83 39.48 -9.43
N LYS A 778 5.04 40.07 -8.53
CA LYS A 778 4.14 41.18 -8.85
C LYS A 778 4.68 42.48 -8.30
N LEU A 779 4.55 43.54 -9.10
CA LEU A 779 4.84 44.90 -8.64
C LEU A 779 3.74 45.30 -7.64
N VAL A 780 4.15 45.59 -6.40
CA VAL A 780 3.26 46.01 -5.32
C VAL A 780 3.69 47.38 -4.79
N GLN A 781 2.74 48.15 -4.26
CA GLN A 781 3.03 49.46 -3.68
C GLN A 781 3.75 49.38 -2.33
N SER A 782 3.57 48.30 -1.57
CA SER A 782 4.13 48.15 -0.24
C SER A 782 4.59 46.72 -0.02
N ALA A 783 5.86 46.57 0.33
CA ALA A 783 6.52 45.30 0.58
C ALA A 783 7.52 45.44 1.73
N TYR A 784 7.86 44.32 2.35
CA TYR A 784 8.90 44.19 3.37
C TYR A 784 9.77 42.99 3.04
N VAL A 785 10.99 42.94 3.58
CA VAL A 785 11.89 41.80 3.42
C VAL A 785 11.58 40.79 4.51
N THR A 786 11.39 39.53 4.13
CA THR A 786 11.21 38.42 5.06
C THR A 786 12.11 37.25 4.68
N GLN A 787 12.29 36.32 5.61
CA GLN A 787 13.05 35.10 5.41
C GLN A 787 12.09 33.91 5.53
N MET A 788 11.97 33.13 4.45
CA MET A 788 11.03 31.99 4.43
C MET A 788 11.53 30.83 5.31
N VAL A 789 12.85 30.65 5.42
CA VAL A 789 13.48 29.61 6.22
C VAL A 789 14.56 30.24 7.12
N GLN A 790 14.31 30.24 8.43
CA GLN A 790 15.26 30.77 9.40
C GLN A 790 16.60 30.04 9.33
N GLY A 791 17.70 30.80 9.34
CA GLY A 791 19.06 30.27 9.24
C GLY A 791 19.56 30.09 7.81
N ASP A 792 18.67 30.12 6.82
CA ASP A 792 19.04 30.04 5.39
C ASP A 792 18.84 31.40 4.71
N LEU A 793 19.95 32.11 4.49
CA LEU A 793 19.96 33.44 3.89
C LEU A 793 19.52 33.43 2.41
N SER A 794 19.56 32.29 1.73
CA SER A 794 19.10 32.17 0.33
C SER A 794 17.58 32.35 0.19
N THR A 795 16.85 32.25 1.30
CA THR A 795 15.39 32.34 1.35
C THR A 795 14.87 33.73 1.70
N LEU A 796 15.75 34.73 1.71
CA LEU A 796 15.38 36.13 1.85
C LEU A 796 14.64 36.61 0.59
N CYS A 797 13.42 37.11 0.77
CA CYS A 797 12.59 37.59 -0.34
C CYS A 797 11.73 38.78 0.07
N TRP A 798 11.25 39.53 -0.92
CA TRP A 798 10.24 40.55 -0.72
C TRP A 798 8.86 39.92 -0.57
N ALA A 799 8.15 40.27 0.50
CA ALA A 799 6.76 39.88 0.74
C ALA A 799 5.85 41.11 0.70
N GLN A 800 4.65 40.94 0.15
CA GLN A 800 3.66 42.00 0.11
C GLN A 800 3.16 42.32 1.52
N SER A 801 3.14 43.60 1.88
CA SER A 801 2.61 44.06 3.17
C SER A 801 1.07 44.02 3.19
N ARG A 802 0.48 43.50 4.28
CA ARG A 802 -0.97 43.53 4.52
C ARG A 802 -1.37 44.89 5.09
N MET A 803 -1.37 45.92 4.25
CA MET A 803 -1.66 47.33 4.59
C MET A 803 -3.08 47.62 5.10
N SER A 804 -3.99 46.64 5.15
CA SER A 804 -5.43 46.87 5.38
C SER A 804 -5.82 47.30 6.80
N ARG A 805 -4.88 47.36 7.76
CA ARG A 805 -5.14 47.69 9.18
C ARG A 805 -4.46 48.96 9.70
N ILE A 806 -3.75 49.71 8.85
CA ILE A 806 -2.92 50.84 9.31
C ILE A 806 -3.66 52.17 9.09
N ASN A 807 -3.75 53.01 10.14
CA ASN A 807 -4.20 54.39 10.02
C ASN A 807 -3.32 55.14 9.01
N ARG A 808 -3.93 55.66 7.94
CA ARG A 808 -3.21 56.33 6.84
C ARG A 808 -2.31 57.49 7.30
N GLU A 809 -2.63 58.12 8.43
CA GLU A 809 -1.90 59.27 8.95
C GLU A 809 -0.45 58.96 9.38
N ASN A 810 -0.16 57.71 9.76
CA ASN A 810 1.16 57.29 10.26
C ASN A 810 2.00 56.54 9.22
N LEU A 811 1.63 56.60 7.94
CA LEU A 811 2.39 55.95 6.87
C LEU A 811 3.67 56.73 6.53
N VAL A 812 4.75 55.97 6.31
CA VAL A 812 6.05 56.50 5.92
C VAL A 812 6.51 55.80 4.66
N ASP A 813 6.80 56.59 3.63
CA ASP A 813 7.47 56.11 2.42
C ASP A 813 8.97 55.96 2.72
N VAL A 814 9.38 54.73 3.01
CA VAL A 814 10.77 54.39 3.36
C VAL A 814 11.66 54.47 2.11
N ILE A 815 12.74 55.26 2.18
CA ILE A 815 13.78 55.33 1.15
C ILE A 815 14.94 54.41 1.50
N TYR A 816 15.34 54.42 2.77
CA TYR A 816 16.45 53.61 3.28
C TYR A 816 16.04 52.90 4.56
N THR A 817 16.46 51.65 4.67
CA THR A 817 16.44 50.86 5.89
C THR A 817 17.84 50.33 6.16
N SER A 818 18.25 50.27 7.43
CA SER A 818 19.56 49.75 7.81
C SER A 818 19.43 48.35 8.43
N VAL A 819 20.48 47.55 8.25
CA VAL A 819 20.60 46.22 8.85
C VAL A 819 21.42 46.34 10.13
N ASN A 820 20.85 45.88 11.24
CA ASN A 820 21.49 45.85 12.55
C ASN A 820 22.02 44.45 12.90
N PHE A 821 22.86 44.36 13.94
CA PHE A 821 23.41 43.06 14.39
C PHE A 821 22.31 42.10 14.85
N LYS A 822 21.21 42.62 15.43
CA LYS A 822 20.02 41.83 15.79
C LYS A 822 19.42 41.15 14.57
N ASP A 823 19.28 41.87 13.46
CA ASP A 823 18.72 41.33 12.21
C ASP A 823 19.57 40.17 11.68
N ILE A 824 20.90 40.32 11.72
CA ILE A 824 21.84 39.27 11.31
C ILE A 824 21.73 38.04 12.22
N MET A 825 21.64 38.24 13.54
CA MET A 825 21.53 37.13 14.51
C MET A 825 20.20 36.37 14.38
N ILE A 826 19.11 37.06 14.04
CA ILE A 826 17.81 36.44 13.72
C ILE A 826 17.90 35.68 12.40
N ALA A 827 18.41 36.32 11.34
CA ALA A 827 18.47 35.75 10.00
C ALA A 827 19.38 34.51 9.92
N THR A 828 20.46 34.49 10.71
CA THR A 828 21.37 33.34 10.83
C THR A 828 20.88 32.27 11.81
N GLY A 829 19.74 32.49 12.49
CA GLY A 829 19.14 31.53 13.42
C GLY A 829 19.86 31.39 14.77
N ARG A 830 20.85 32.25 15.07
CA ARG A 830 21.56 32.24 16.36
C ARG A 830 20.75 32.86 17.49
N LEU A 831 19.75 33.67 17.16
CA LEU A 831 18.85 34.32 18.10
C LEU A 831 17.41 34.06 17.66
N ASN A 832 16.59 33.50 18.55
CA ASN A 832 15.20 33.20 18.22
C ASN A 832 14.34 34.46 18.41
N PRO A 833 13.63 34.94 17.37
CA PRO A 833 12.82 36.15 17.46
C PRO A 833 11.65 36.04 18.46
N GLU A 834 11.13 34.84 18.71
CA GLU A 834 10.00 34.60 19.63
C GLU A 834 10.31 34.92 21.09
N THR A 835 11.59 35.12 21.43
CA THR A 835 12.02 35.56 22.76
C THR A 835 11.68 37.03 23.04
N PHE A 836 11.37 37.83 22.01
CA PHE A 836 11.21 39.28 22.13
C PHE A 836 9.75 39.73 22.02
N GLU A 837 9.01 39.32 20.98
CA GLU A 837 7.60 39.71 20.79
C GLU A 837 6.79 38.61 20.07
N ARG A 838 5.50 38.52 20.36
CA ARG A 838 4.61 37.45 19.89
C ARG A 838 3.67 37.95 18.79
N GLY A 839 3.51 37.17 17.72
CA GLY A 839 2.42 37.33 16.76
C GLY A 839 2.72 38.16 15.51
N ASN A 840 3.98 38.51 15.25
CA ASN A 840 4.40 39.20 14.03
C ASN A 840 5.07 38.24 13.05
N ASP A 841 4.79 38.45 11.76
CA ASP A 841 5.29 37.62 10.65
C ASP A 841 6.72 37.99 10.22
N CYS A 842 7.23 39.16 10.65
CA CYS A 842 8.58 39.65 10.37
C CYS A 842 9.23 40.23 11.62
N PHE A 843 10.52 39.94 11.81
CA PHE A 843 11.33 40.43 12.94
C PHE A 843 12.63 41.11 12.48
N ILE A 844 12.76 41.34 11.17
CA ILE A 844 13.94 41.95 10.55
C ILE A 844 13.62 43.42 10.26
N GLY A 845 14.54 44.32 10.63
CA GLY A 845 14.44 45.75 10.37
C GLY A 845 13.98 46.53 11.60
N LEU A 846 14.74 47.56 11.96
CA LEU A 846 14.47 48.43 13.11
C LEU A 846 14.51 49.91 12.76
N GLU A 847 15.28 50.28 11.75
CA GLU A 847 15.62 51.66 11.44
C GLU A 847 15.17 51.98 10.01
N PHE A 848 14.60 53.18 9.85
CA PHE A 848 14.19 53.68 8.55
C PHE A 848 14.38 55.19 8.43
N VAL A 849 14.57 55.64 7.18
CA VAL A 849 14.54 57.04 6.78
C VAL A 849 13.63 57.18 5.57
N GLY A 850 12.72 58.15 5.61
CA GLY A 850 11.68 58.29 4.61
C GLY A 850 10.92 59.63 4.66
N PHE A 851 9.77 59.64 4.01
CA PHE A 851 8.84 60.77 4.03
C PHE A 851 7.52 60.37 4.67
N ASN A 852 6.98 61.20 5.55
CA ASN A 852 5.60 61.01 6.01
C ASN A 852 4.59 61.44 4.93
N THR A 853 3.30 61.23 5.21
CA THR A 853 2.18 61.67 4.35
C THR A 853 2.19 63.17 3.99
N HIS A 854 2.81 64.01 4.82
CA HIS A 854 2.98 65.45 4.59
C HIS A 854 4.27 65.81 3.84
N LYS A 855 4.98 64.81 3.27
CA LYS A 855 6.26 64.93 2.56
C LYS A 855 7.39 65.52 3.42
N GLN A 856 7.30 65.42 4.74
CA GLN A 856 8.37 65.82 5.63
C GLN A 856 9.38 64.69 5.75
N ARG A 857 10.67 65.04 5.73
CA ARG A 857 11.77 64.09 5.93
C ARG A 857 11.75 63.61 7.38
N ILE A 858 11.66 62.32 7.58
CA ILE A 858 11.66 61.69 8.90
C ILE A 858 12.66 60.54 8.94
N MET A 859 13.23 60.34 10.13
CA MET A 859 13.97 59.15 10.50
C MET A 859 13.31 58.58 11.75
N GLY A 860 13.27 57.26 11.87
CA GLY A 860 12.56 56.62 12.95
C GLY A 860 13.09 55.23 13.26
N LEU A 861 12.67 54.76 14.43
CA LEU A 861 12.85 53.40 14.89
C LEU A 861 11.49 52.72 14.94
N CYS A 862 11.40 51.51 14.42
CA CYS A 862 10.27 50.61 14.59
C CYS A 862 10.69 49.41 15.46
N SER A 863 9.71 48.74 16.07
CA SER A 863 9.98 47.50 16.82
C SER A 863 10.34 46.33 15.88
N HIS A 864 9.88 46.39 14.63
CA HIS A 864 10.06 45.40 13.56
C HIS A 864 9.66 46.03 12.20
N GLY A 865 10.30 45.58 11.11
CA GLY A 865 10.19 46.13 9.75
C GLY A 865 9.09 45.56 8.87
#